data_AF-A0AAD9LNM4-F1
#
_entry.id   AF-A0AAD9LNM4-F1
#
_cell.length_a   1.000
_cell.length_b   1.000
_cell.length_c   1.000
_cell.angle_alpha   90.00
_cell.angle_beta   90.00
_cell.angle_gamma   90.00
#
_symmetry.space_group_name_H-M   'P 1'
#
loop_
_entity.id
_entity.type
_entity.pdbx_description
1 polymer ?
#
loop_
_entity_poly.entity_id
_entity_poly.type
_entity_poly.pdbx_seq_one_letter_code
_entity_poly.pdbx_strand_id
1 'polypeptide(L)'
;MQRALTPATARLVTKLAVEMPESGATPRMLDPSAARQPWANLSVDTAISTEEVVGAAALATVAATQATTSSASSMRSGSGSSQVALPAGLLPERYTADLAHWQSPADLPERRLMVQRIIAMTRSKRVDAAACADARTPSLAKRIELSLYSRAASFHEYRDLNTLRRRLQSLVSLSFHEAAVSRRRAAAMMSGNGPVTAVPQLGKRKYRAMTPFGVSRLTIKRPRAECIGSTSTCTPRTSERMNEEASFFIMDEAVLGLVFAFLPGLETVRCMQLNRFARRVLPRCVFTLEVELRQLRLAYTLHAAAVPTQPAATLLCQFPNLTSLTVFNSMKPLCDQQEAGPALHAWGCSELDISHDNAGEEVVQQLAEGIELGACRRLNSLRLVSVFTNTCRGNALHLLCAALVKGSCPDLEDLLLGGNGFSDVGTVDVAWLLKVGSLPKLARLDIRRNYIGESGLKRIMASLRAGRCQQLKYLCMGGNIITDNCVAPVVELLSSAQCPQMRFLGLEDNFLSARGVQCIIQAAVAGGMMPKLHHVSCDGTLGSDDTQSVLANLLGSGAMSYFIPPVNYGMIEEDLYRSGQPNELNFPFLERLNLRTIIYLALEEPNPQFQSFVEEQEIQLVFLGGNTRMESRRKAWEPLSEETVLAALDIILDRSNYPLYITCHLGRDRTGAVVGCLRKIQGWHLSSIFEEYRRFAGSKVRLQNEQFIELFDTDLVTIPVNPPSWLRKHL
;
A
#
# COMPACT_ATOMS: atom_id res chain seq x y z
N MET A 1 37.93 -32.46 32.08
CA MET A 1 38.71 -31.84 33.16
C MET A 1 39.70 -30.87 32.55
N GLN A 2 39.63 -29.59 32.95
CA GLN A 2 40.71 -28.59 33.10
C GLN A 2 41.80 -28.46 32.01
N ARG A 3 41.84 -27.29 31.37
CA ARG A 3 42.84 -26.19 31.55
C ARG A 3 43.91 -26.25 30.44
N ALA A 4 43.98 -25.28 29.53
CA ALA A 4 44.42 -23.88 29.66
C ALA A 4 45.92 -23.70 29.34
N LEU A 5 46.17 -22.66 28.53
CA LEU A 5 47.36 -21.79 28.43
C LEU A 5 48.53 -22.20 27.52
N THR A 6 48.75 -21.32 26.53
CA THR A 6 49.94 -21.07 25.68
C THR A 6 51.21 -20.79 26.50
N PRO A 7 52.43 -20.88 25.94
CA PRO A 7 53.08 -19.66 25.41
C PRO A 7 54.14 -19.81 24.27
N ALA A 8 54.23 -18.74 23.47
CA ALA A 8 55.45 -18.04 23.00
C ALA A 8 56.43 -18.57 21.90
N THR A 9 56.67 -17.65 20.95
CA THR A 9 57.95 -17.15 20.37
C THR A 9 58.70 -17.84 19.22
N ALA A 10 58.85 -17.12 18.08
CA ALA A 10 60.13 -16.70 17.46
C ALA A 10 59.88 -15.82 16.19
N ARG A 11 60.11 -14.49 16.26
CA ARG A 11 61.19 -13.65 15.66
C ARG A 11 61.13 -13.45 14.11
N LEU A 12 60.90 -12.24 13.56
CA LEU A 12 61.67 -10.95 13.48
C LEU A 12 62.83 -10.94 12.46
N VAL A 13 62.78 -10.05 11.45
CA VAL A 13 63.84 -9.15 10.89
C VAL A 13 63.15 -8.18 9.87
N THR A 14 62.70 -6.97 10.26
CA THR A 14 63.27 -5.60 10.22
C THR A 14 63.13 -4.76 8.92
N LYS A 15 62.44 -3.62 9.11
CA LYS A 15 62.66 -2.22 8.65
C LYS A 15 62.70 -1.87 7.14
N LEU A 16 61.84 -0.89 6.78
CA LEU A 16 62.24 0.53 6.71
C LEU A 16 61.03 1.46 6.86
N ALA A 17 61.24 2.53 7.61
CA ALA A 17 60.25 3.51 8.03
C ALA A 17 60.15 4.65 7.00
N VAL A 18 58.92 5.14 6.78
CA VAL A 18 58.65 6.50 6.31
C VAL A 18 57.55 7.04 7.23
N GLU A 19 57.91 8.07 7.99
CA GLU A 19 57.02 8.79 8.91
C GLU A 19 56.14 9.81 8.17
N MET A 20 55.05 10.20 8.86
CA MET A 20 54.19 11.39 8.75
C MET A 20 52.74 11.12 8.29
N PRO A 21 51.73 11.79 8.89
CA PRO A 21 51.43 11.88 10.32
C PRO A 21 50.01 11.38 10.64
N GLU A 22 49.85 10.70 11.77
CA GLU A 22 48.53 10.37 12.33
C GLU A 22 47.86 11.64 12.88
N SER A 23 46.84 12.14 12.18
CA SER A 23 45.78 12.92 12.84
C SER A 23 44.68 11.94 13.24
N GLY A 24 44.81 11.37 14.44
CA GLY A 24 43.76 10.63 15.09
C GLY A 24 42.58 11.54 15.40
N ALA A 25 41.48 11.37 14.67
CA ALA A 25 40.18 11.85 15.12
C ALA A 25 39.61 10.81 16.09
N THR A 26 39.73 11.09 17.39
CA THR A 26 38.99 10.42 18.46
C THR A 26 37.49 10.40 18.16
N PRO A 27 36.75 9.36 18.62
CA PRO A 27 35.33 9.22 18.32
C PRO A 27 34.57 10.39 18.94
N ARG A 28 33.90 11.20 18.11
CA ARG A 28 32.99 12.24 18.59
C ARG A 28 31.89 11.58 19.41
N MET A 29 31.93 11.78 20.72
CA MET A 29 30.77 11.67 21.57
C MET A 29 29.68 12.59 21.02
N LEU A 30 28.48 12.04 20.82
CA LEU A 30 27.29 12.82 20.48
C LEU A 30 27.03 13.78 21.64
N ASP A 31 27.16 15.07 21.37
CA ASP A 31 26.75 16.14 22.29
C ASP A 31 25.23 16.02 22.51
N PRO A 32 24.75 15.80 23.75
CA PRO A 32 23.32 15.68 24.05
C PRO A 32 22.52 16.93 23.64
N SER A 33 23.19 18.08 23.50
CA SER A 33 22.58 19.34 23.07
C SER A 33 22.41 19.47 21.55
N ALA A 34 23.17 18.72 20.75
CA ALA A 34 23.06 18.65 19.29
C ALA A 34 21.90 17.76 18.81
N ALA A 35 21.28 16.98 19.70
CA ALA A 35 20.11 16.13 19.42
C ALA A 35 18.82 16.92 19.09
N ARG A 36 18.85 18.26 19.15
CA ARG A 36 17.72 19.13 18.80
C ARG A 36 17.49 19.32 17.29
N GLN A 37 18.32 18.75 16.43
CA GLN A 37 18.15 18.81 14.98
C GLN A 37 17.99 17.38 14.43
N PRO A 38 16.81 16.75 14.57
CA PRO A 38 16.66 15.35 14.20
C PRO A 38 16.87 15.10 12.69
N TRP A 39 16.87 16.15 11.86
CA TRP A 39 16.63 16.07 10.40
C TRP A 39 17.77 16.59 9.51
N ALA A 40 18.97 16.86 10.07
CA ALA A 40 20.12 17.31 9.27
C ALA A 40 20.63 16.27 8.24
N ASN A 41 20.14 15.03 8.27
CA ASN A 41 20.62 13.92 7.42
C ASN A 41 19.50 13.27 6.56
N LEU A 42 18.52 14.04 6.08
CA LEU A 42 17.42 13.54 5.25
C LEU A 42 17.80 13.21 3.79
N SER A 43 19.03 13.49 3.36
CA SER A 43 19.53 13.09 2.04
C SER A 43 20.58 12.00 2.19
N VAL A 44 20.30 10.78 1.71
CA VAL A 44 21.38 9.89 1.31
C VAL A 44 21.83 10.42 -0.05
N ASP A 45 22.82 11.31 -0.07
CA ASP A 45 23.39 11.78 -1.34
C ASP A 45 24.03 10.58 -2.06
N THR A 46 23.28 10.00 -2.99
CA THR A 46 23.72 8.99 -3.95
C THR A 46 24.18 9.63 -5.26
N ALA A 47 24.42 10.95 -5.27
CA ALA A 47 24.92 11.64 -6.45
C ALA A 47 26.28 11.04 -6.87
N ILE A 48 26.27 10.38 -8.02
CA ILE A 48 27.46 10.05 -8.79
C ILE A 48 28.00 11.40 -9.25
N SER A 49 28.99 11.94 -8.53
CA SER A 49 29.75 13.10 -8.98
C SER A 49 30.74 12.63 -10.04
N THR A 50 30.39 12.83 -11.30
CA THR A 50 31.32 12.90 -12.42
C THR A 50 30.91 14.07 -13.28
N GLU A 51 31.58 15.21 -13.10
CA GLU A 51 32.31 15.90 -14.16
C GLU A 51 33.04 17.09 -13.54
N GLU A 52 34.37 17.04 -13.67
CA GLU A 52 35.25 18.17 -13.40
C GLU A 52 34.92 19.27 -14.41
N VAL A 53 34.47 20.43 -13.91
CA VAL A 53 34.64 21.68 -14.64
C VAL A 53 35.54 22.56 -13.79
N VAL A 54 36.76 22.68 -14.28
CA VAL A 54 37.81 23.57 -13.80
C VAL A 54 37.35 25.02 -13.92
N GLY A 55 37.56 25.81 -12.86
CA GLY A 55 37.73 27.27 -12.96
C GLY A 55 36.72 28.12 -12.21
N ALA A 56 37.09 28.55 -11.00
CA ALA A 56 37.32 29.95 -10.65
C ALA A 56 37.36 30.09 -9.12
N ALA A 57 38.57 30.18 -8.58
CA ALA A 57 38.82 30.64 -7.23
C ALA A 57 38.62 32.16 -7.15
N ALA A 58 38.01 32.66 -6.07
CA ALA A 58 38.42 33.90 -5.41
C ALA A 58 37.55 34.23 -4.17
N LEU A 59 38.24 34.28 -3.02
CA LEU A 59 38.14 35.30 -1.97
C LEU A 59 36.80 35.50 -1.23
N ALA A 60 36.76 35.13 0.05
CA ALA A 60 36.87 36.11 1.14
C ALA A 60 36.83 35.42 2.51
N THR A 61 37.97 35.49 3.19
CA THR A 61 38.17 35.32 4.63
C THR A 61 37.43 36.42 5.41
N VAL A 62 37.01 36.14 6.65
CA VAL A 62 37.39 36.89 7.88
C VAL A 62 36.46 36.57 9.08
N ALA A 63 37.15 36.28 10.19
CA ALA A 63 36.84 36.48 11.62
C ALA A 63 35.73 35.68 12.34
N ALA A 64 36.24 34.88 13.28
CA ALA A 64 35.55 34.47 14.51
C ALA A 64 35.70 35.54 15.61
N THR A 65 34.69 35.64 16.47
CA THR A 65 34.85 36.19 17.83
C THR A 65 33.91 35.48 18.81
N GLN A 66 34.50 35.09 19.94
CA GLN A 66 33.90 34.55 21.18
C GLN A 66 32.93 35.61 21.80
N ALA A 67 32.03 35.37 22.76
CA ALA A 67 32.12 34.53 23.96
C ALA A 67 30.78 34.54 24.77
N THR A 68 30.77 33.70 25.81
CA THR A 68 30.12 33.85 27.14
C THR A 68 28.68 33.40 27.44
N THR A 69 28.59 32.89 28.67
CA THR A 69 27.62 31.98 29.31
C THR A 69 26.76 32.65 30.38
N SER A 70 25.70 31.94 30.81
CA SER A 70 24.91 32.08 32.06
C SER A 70 23.91 33.27 32.09
N SER A 71 22.73 33.23 32.70
CA SER A 71 22.11 32.37 33.72
C SER A 71 20.58 32.57 33.72
N ALA A 72 19.84 31.59 34.24
CA ALA A 72 18.38 31.55 34.36
C ALA A 72 17.79 32.51 35.42
N SER A 73 16.55 32.96 35.22
CA SER A 73 15.59 33.27 36.29
C SER A 73 14.13 33.28 35.77
N SER A 74 13.21 33.09 36.71
CA SER A 74 11.84 32.61 36.55
C SER A 74 10.79 33.74 36.65
N MET A 75 9.58 33.43 36.15
CA MET A 75 8.24 33.95 36.51
C MET A 75 7.52 35.01 35.64
N ARG A 76 6.28 34.60 35.29
CA ARG A 76 5.00 35.32 35.14
C ARG A 76 4.66 36.11 33.85
N SER A 77 3.72 35.50 33.11
CA SER A 77 2.48 36.06 32.53
C SER A 77 2.52 37.48 31.93
N GLY A 78 2.39 37.54 30.60
CA GLY A 78 1.99 38.75 29.88
C GLY A 78 1.62 38.41 28.44
N SER A 79 0.37 38.70 28.07
CA SER A 79 -0.15 38.67 26.70
C SER A 79 0.77 39.43 25.75
N GLY A 80 1.18 38.81 24.64
CA GLY A 80 1.96 39.47 23.61
C GLY A 80 2.03 38.62 22.36
N SER A 81 1.39 39.10 21.29
CA SER A 81 1.49 38.51 19.96
C SER A 81 2.94 38.56 19.46
N SER A 82 3.52 37.41 19.14
CA SER A 82 4.75 37.35 18.35
C SER A 82 4.67 36.16 17.40
N GLN A 83 4.51 36.49 16.12
CA GLN A 83 4.81 35.56 15.05
C GLN A 83 6.31 35.33 15.01
N VAL A 84 6.73 34.09 15.24
CA VAL A 84 8.05 33.61 14.87
C VAL A 84 7.86 32.88 13.55
N ALA A 85 8.42 33.43 12.47
CA ALA A 85 8.61 32.69 11.24
C ALA A 85 9.59 31.55 11.54
N LEU A 86 9.15 30.31 11.41
CA LEU A 86 10.01 29.14 11.55
C LEU A 86 11.04 29.12 10.40
N PRO A 87 12.31 28.76 10.66
CA PRO A 87 13.30 28.56 9.60
C PRO A 87 12.83 27.48 8.63
N ALA A 88 13.15 27.64 7.34
CA ALA A 88 12.85 26.63 6.33
C ALA A 88 13.51 25.28 6.71
N GLY A 89 12.70 24.25 6.97
CA GLY A 89 13.18 22.88 7.22
C GLY A 89 12.73 22.23 8.54
N LEU A 90 12.07 22.95 9.45
CA LEU A 90 11.44 22.34 10.63
C LEU A 90 9.98 21.97 10.30
N LEU A 91 9.67 20.68 10.24
CA LEU A 91 8.27 20.26 10.21
C LEU A 91 7.59 20.60 11.54
N PRO A 92 6.28 20.93 11.53
CA PRO A 92 5.55 21.23 12.76
C PRO A 92 5.61 20.06 13.75
N GLU A 93 5.58 20.34 15.06
CA GLU A 93 5.70 19.35 16.16
C GLU A 93 4.84 18.09 15.95
N ARG A 94 3.68 18.22 15.30
CA ARG A 94 2.77 17.12 14.93
C ARG A 94 3.41 15.99 14.11
N TYR A 95 4.49 16.25 13.37
CA TYR A 95 5.19 15.22 12.59
C TYR A 95 6.20 14.42 13.42
N THR A 96 6.59 14.93 14.58
CA THR A 96 7.63 14.35 15.43
C THR A 96 7.14 14.00 16.84
N ALA A 97 5.92 14.40 17.21
CA ALA A 97 5.35 14.22 18.55
C ALA A 97 5.32 12.75 19.02
N ASP A 98 5.18 11.81 18.10
CA ASP A 98 5.07 10.38 18.40
C ASP A 98 6.43 9.65 18.39
N LEU A 99 7.51 10.32 17.97
CA LEU A 99 8.86 9.73 17.93
C LEU A 99 9.47 9.79 19.33
N ALA A 100 9.34 8.70 20.09
CA ALA A 100 10.06 8.52 21.34
C ALA A 100 11.58 8.46 21.07
N HIS A 101 12.38 9.15 21.88
CA HIS A 101 13.84 9.00 21.87
C HIS A 101 14.20 7.66 22.52
N TRP A 102 14.22 6.59 21.71
CA TRP A 102 14.59 5.25 22.14
C TRP A 102 16.06 4.92 21.85
N GLN A 103 16.73 5.76 21.05
CA GLN A 103 18.10 5.53 20.59
C GLN A 103 19.11 5.56 21.75
N SER A 104 19.98 4.55 21.81
CA SER A 104 21.00 4.41 22.84
C SER A 104 22.38 4.04 22.26
N PRO A 105 23.50 4.49 22.88
CA PRO A 105 24.83 3.96 22.58
C PRO A 105 24.94 2.44 22.78
N ALA A 106 24.06 1.84 23.57
CA ALA A 106 24.00 0.39 23.78
C ALA A 106 23.64 -0.38 22.49
N ASP A 107 22.99 0.26 21.52
CA ASP A 107 22.47 -0.38 20.30
C ASP A 107 23.57 -0.68 19.27
N LEU A 108 24.82 -0.30 19.54
CA LEU A 108 25.95 -0.45 18.61
C LEU A 108 26.14 -1.88 18.04
N PRO A 109 25.95 -2.98 18.80
CA PRO A 109 26.03 -4.33 18.24
C PRO A 109 25.00 -4.59 17.14
N GLU A 110 23.74 -4.29 17.39
CA GLU A 110 22.62 -4.46 16.46
C GLU A 110 22.75 -3.53 15.26
N ARG A 111 23.26 -2.31 15.49
CA ARG A 111 23.58 -1.38 14.40
C ARG A 111 24.68 -1.89 13.49
N ARG A 112 25.73 -2.52 14.04
CA ARG A 112 26.78 -3.18 13.23
C ARG A 112 26.21 -4.33 12.41
N LEU A 113 25.34 -5.15 13.00
CA LEU A 113 24.65 -6.23 12.29
C LEU A 113 23.79 -5.69 11.14
N MET A 114 23.07 -4.59 11.37
CA MET A 114 22.26 -3.92 10.34
C MET A 114 23.11 -3.44 9.17
N VAL A 115 24.24 -2.77 9.43
CA VAL A 115 25.19 -2.34 8.38
C VAL A 115 25.67 -3.56 7.57
N GLN A 116 26.06 -4.64 8.24
CA GLN A 116 26.50 -5.87 7.56
C GLN A 116 25.40 -6.44 6.67
N ARG A 117 24.15 -6.45 7.14
CA ARG A 117 23.01 -6.94 6.36
C ARG A 117 22.72 -6.06 5.14
N ILE A 118 22.81 -4.73 5.28
CA ILE A 118 22.68 -3.78 4.17
C ILE A 118 23.79 -4.01 3.12
N ILE A 119 25.03 -4.22 3.56
CA ILE A 119 26.15 -4.52 2.65
C ILE A 119 25.89 -5.85 1.91
N ALA A 120 25.46 -6.90 2.61
CA ALA A 120 25.15 -8.18 1.98
C ALA A 120 24.03 -8.05 0.92
N MET A 121 22.96 -7.32 1.23
CA MET A 121 21.84 -7.10 0.31
C MET A 121 22.21 -6.26 -0.92
N THR A 122 23.17 -5.33 -0.78
CA THR A 122 23.63 -4.48 -1.87
C THR A 122 24.67 -5.17 -2.76
N ARG A 123 25.42 -6.14 -2.22
CA ARG A 123 26.37 -6.97 -2.98
C ARG A 123 25.70 -8.09 -3.79
N SER A 124 24.67 -8.73 -3.24
CA SER A 124 23.97 -9.86 -3.89
C SER A 124 23.27 -9.54 -5.22
N LYS A 125 23.11 -8.26 -5.59
CA LYS A 125 22.50 -7.83 -6.86
C LYS A 125 23.50 -7.37 -7.93
N ARG A 126 24.81 -7.33 -7.64
CA ARG A 126 25.86 -6.86 -8.56
C ARG A 126 26.81 -8.00 -8.94
N VAL A 127 26.29 -9.06 -9.54
CA VAL A 127 27.15 -10.14 -10.07
C VAL A 127 27.83 -9.73 -11.40
N ASP A 128 27.34 -8.70 -12.11
CA ASP A 128 27.86 -8.39 -13.46
C ASP A 128 28.52 -7.00 -13.66
N ALA A 129 28.82 -6.23 -12.61
CA ALA A 129 29.48 -4.91 -12.76
C ALA A 129 30.82 -4.84 -12.03
N ALA A 130 31.90 -5.02 -12.79
CA ALA A 130 33.27 -5.12 -12.34
C ALA A 130 33.88 -3.82 -11.74
N ALA A 131 34.73 -4.05 -10.74
CA ALA A 131 35.99 -3.37 -10.39
C ALA A 131 36.05 -1.93 -9.82
N CYS A 132 35.02 -1.08 -9.83
CA CYS A 132 35.17 0.32 -9.33
C CYS A 132 34.31 0.70 -8.09
N ALA A 133 33.41 -0.16 -7.62
CA ALA A 133 32.42 0.21 -6.60
C ALA A 133 32.76 -0.18 -5.15
N ASP A 134 33.86 -0.89 -4.89
CA ASP A 134 34.02 -1.61 -3.62
C ASP A 134 34.39 -0.71 -2.42
N ALA A 135 35.08 0.42 -2.63
CA ALA A 135 35.52 1.30 -1.55
C ALA A 135 34.39 2.16 -0.91
N ARG A 136 33.32 2.49 -1.66
CA ARG A 136 32.23 3.38 -1.19
C ARG A 136 31.03 2.64 -0.59
N THR A 137 30.98 1.32 -0.75
CA THR A 137 29.85 0.50 -0.28
C THR A 137 29.68 0.52 1.25
N PRO A 138 30.75 0.46 2.07
CA PRO A 138 30.61 0.51 3.52
C PRO A 138 30.17 1.88 4.06
N SER A 139 30.64 2.99 3.46
CA SER A 139 30.24 4.34 3.87
C SER A 139 28.78 4.64 3.51
N LEU A 140 28.33 4.18 2.33
CA LEU A 140 26.92 4.25 1.94
C LEU A 140 26.04 3.43 2.89
N ALA A 141 26.43 2.20 3.23
CA ALA A 141 25.67 1.34 4.14
C ALA A 141 25.53 1.95 5.53
N LYS A 142 26.57 2.62 6.05
CA LYS A 142 26.48 3.39 7.31
C LYS A 142 25.48 4.54 7.24
N ARG A 143 25.42 5.28 6.11
CA ARG A 143 24.44 6.37 5.93
C ARG A 143 23.00 5.86 5.84
N ILE A 144 22.80 4.75 5.11
CA ILE A 144 21.51 4.07 5.01
C ILE A 144 21.08 3.58 6.39
N GLU A 145 21.97 2.90 7.12
CA GLU A 145 21.70 2.43 8.48
C GLU A 145 21.31 3.58 9.40
N LEU A 146 22.08 4.68 9.41
CA LEU A 146 21.78 5.83 10.24
C LEU A 146 20.38 6.41 9.94
N SER A 147 20.00 6.43 8.67
CA SER A 147 18.68 6.88 8.23
C SER A 147 17.56 5.93 8.67
N LEU A 148 17.79 4.61 8.64
CA LEU A 148 16.84 3.63 9.14
C LEU A 148 16.70 3.70 10.67
N TYR A 149 17.81 3.91 11.38
CA TYR A 149 17.87 4.01 12.84
C TYR A 149 17.17 5.26 13.37
N SER A 150 17.35 6.41 12.69
CA SER A 150 16.69 7.66 13.09
C SER A 150 15.20 7.72 12.75
N ARG A 151 14.75 6.96 11.74
CA ARG A 151 13.36 6.97 11.25
C ARG A 151 12.46 5.93 11.89
N ALA A 152 13.02 4.83 12.41
CA ALA A 152 12.22 3.78 13.03
C ALA A 152 11.50 4.30 14.28
N ALA A 153 10.24 3.89 14.45
CA ALA A 153 9.41 4.30 15.58
C ALA A 153 9.92 3.75 16.92
N SER A 154 10.57 2.59 16.87
CA SER A 154 11.06 1.87 18.02
C SER A 154 12.32 1.06 17.69
N PHE A 155 13.07 0.68 18.73
CA PHE A 155 14.18 -0.26 18.58
C PHE A 155 13.73 -1.61 17.98
N HIS A 156 12.51 -2.05 18.30
CA HIS A 156 11.92 -3.29 17.76
C HIS A 156 11.68 -3.20 16.25
N GLU A 157 11.14 -2.09 15.77
CA GLU A 157 10.97 -1.84 14.34
C GLU A 157 12.33 -1.76 13.64
N TYR A 158 13.30 -1.09 14.28
CA TYR A 158 14.65 -0.98 13.74
C TYR A 158 15.31 -2.34 13.55
N ARG A 159 15.33 -3.18 14.59
CA ARG A 159 16.04 -4.47 14.62
C ARG A 159 15.41 -5.56 13.75
N ASP A 160 14.15 -5.41 13.35
CA ASP A 160 13.42 -6.42 12.59
C ASP A 160 13.98 -6.58 11.16
N LEU A 161 14.60 -7.74 10.89
CA LEU A 161 15.21 -8.03 9.60
C LEU A 161 14.20 -8.42 8.53
N ASN A 162 12.99 -8.84 8.90
CA ASN A 162 11.96 -9.26 7.95
C ASN A 162 11.45 -8.05 7.16
N THR A 163 11.32 -6.90 7.83
CA THR A 163 10.87 -5.64 7.21
C THR A 163 11.99 -4.88 6.50
N LEU A 164 13.26 -5.26 6.69
CA LEU A 164 14.43 -4.49 6.22
C LEU A 164 14.38 -4.19 4.72
N ARG A 165 14.00 -5.18 3.90
CA ARG A 165 13.91 -5.00 2.44
C ARG A 165 12.90 -3.91 2.07
N ARG A 166 11.72 -3.93 2.67
CA ARG A 166 10.63 -2.98 2.37
C ARG A 166 10.92 -1.59 2.94
N ARG A 167 11.55 -1.50 4.12
CA ARG A 167 12.05 -0.25 4.70
C ARG A 167 13.14 0.38 3.83
N LEU A 168 14.06 -0.42 3.29
CA LEU A 168 15.10 0.04 2.36
C LEU A 168 14.50 0.56 1.05
N GLN A 169 13.50 -0.14 0.48
CA GLN A 169 12.77 0.33 -0.71
C GLN A 169 12.11 1.69 -0.48
N SER A 170 11.40 1.84 0.64
CA SER A 170 10.78 3.11 1.04
C SER A 170 11.82 4.24 1.14
N LEU A 171 12.94 3.98 1.83
CA LEU A 171 13.99 4.98 2.02
C LEU A 171 14.64 5.38 0.68
N VAL A 172 14.94 4.41 -0.17
CA VAL A 172 15.55 4.66 -1.48
C VAL A 172 14.59 5.47 -2.36
N SER A 173 13.31 5.06 -2.43
CA SER A 173 12.26 5.78 -3.16
C SER A 173 12.17 7.24 -2.72
N LEU A 174 12.02 7.48 -1.41
CA LEU A 174 11.96 8.82 -0.85
C LEU A 174 13.22 9.62 -1.19
N SER A 175 14.42 9.08 -0.93
CA SER A 175 15.68 9.79 -1.17
C SER A 175 15.89 10.16 -2.64
N PHE A 176 15.48 9.29 -3.56
CA PHE A 176 15.65 9.50 -5.00
C PHE A 176 14.80 10.68 -5.48
N HIS A 177 13.51 10.69 -5.10
CA HIS A 177 12.60 11.77 -5.47
C HIS A 177 12.91 13.07 -4.72
N GLU A 178 13.31 13.00 -3.45
CA GLU A 178 13.74 14.13 -2.64
C GLU A 178 14.95 14.84 -3.27
N ALA A 179 15.94 14.07 -3.74
CA ALA A 179 17.09 14.61 -4.48
C ALA A 179 16.69 15.19 -5.85
N ALA A 180 15.72 14.58 -6.54
CA ALA A 180 15.20 15.10 -7.81
C ALA A 180 14.49 16.45 -7.62
N VAL A 181 13.66 16.61 -6.58
CA VAL A 181 12.98 17.87 -6.23
C VAL A 181 14.00 18.95 -5.89
N SER A 182 15.05 18.62 -5.11
CA SER A 182 16.16 19.53 -4.84
C SER A 182 16.84 20.05 -6.09
N ARG A 183 17.19 19.17 -7.04
CA ARG A 183 17.84 19.57 -8.30
C ARG A 183 16.95 20.49 -9.13
N ARG A 184 15.65 20.18 -9.25
CA ARG A 184 14.69 21.03 -9.97
C ARG A 184 14.57 22.42 -9.34
N ARG A 185 14.50 22.52 -8.01
CA ARG A 185 14.45 23.80 -7.30
C ARG A 185 15.73 24.61 -7.49
N ALA A 186 16.90 23.97 -7.39
CA ALA A 186 18.18 24.64 -7.64
C ALA A 186 18.27 25.17 -9.08
N ALA A 187 17.84 24.38 -10.08
CA ALA A 187 17.79 24.81 -11.47
C ALA A 187 16.83 26.00 -11.68
N ALA A 188 15.63 25.97 -11.08
CA ALA A 188 14.68 27.08 -11.16
C ALA A 188 15.24 28.39 -10.55
N MET A 189 15.98 28.30 -9.43
CA MET A 189 16.65 29.45 -8.83
C MET A 189 17.75 30.04 -9.72
N MET A 190 18.45 29.21 -10.50
CA MET A 190 19.51 29.66 -11.43
C MET A 190 18.95 30.29 -12.71
N SER A 191 17.76 29.87 -13.16
CA SER A 191 17.16 30.35 -14.41
C SER A 191 16.35 31.66 -14.29
N GLY A 192 16.28 32.30 -13.12
CA GLY A 192 15.54 33.57 -12.93
C GLY A 192 14.00 33.45 -13.01
N ASN A 193 13.49 32.35 -13.58
CA ASN A 193 12.10 31.94 -13.47
C ASN A 193 11.90 31.27 -12.11
N GLY A 194 11.52 32.07 -11.11
CA GLY A 194 10.98 31.52 -9.86
C GLY A 194 9.89 30.48 -10.16
N PRO A 195 9.76 29.41 -9.35
CA PRO A 195 8.81 28.35 -9.64
C PRO A 195 7.40 28.94 -9.84
N VAL A 196 6.79 28.66 -11.00
CA VAL A 196 5.43 29.10 -11.38
C VAL A 196 4.35 28.48 -10.48
N THR A 197 4.70 27.51 -9.64
CA THR A 197 3.90 27.14 -8.48
C THR A 197 4.27 28.05 -7.31
N ALA A 198 3.66 29.24 -7.27
CA ALA A 198 3.63 30.04 -6.07
C ALA A 198 2.92 29.21 -4.99
N VAL A 199 3.68 28.52 -4.14
CA VAL A 199 3.25 28.34 -2.75
C VAL A 199 3.21 29.77 -2.21
N PRO A 200 2.04 30.36 -1.93
CA PRO A 200 2.03 31.55 -1.13
C PRO A 200 2.52 31.07 0.24
N GLN A 201 3.72 31.49 0.62
CA GLN A 201 4.02 31.62 2.04
C GLN A 201 2.82 32.33 2.66
N LEU A 202 2.14 31.67 3.60
CA LEU A 202 0.94 32.15 4.28
C LEU A 202 1.17 33.55 4.87
N GLY A 203 0.95 34.55 4.03
CA GLY A 203 0.90 35.95 4.37
C GLY A 203 -0.41 36.21 5.07
N LYS A 204 -0.31 36.67 6.32
CA LYS A 204 -1.39 37.12 7.19
C LYS A 204 -2.48 37.87 6.42
N ARG A 205 -3.69 37.32 6.37
CA ARG A 205 -4.93 38.12 6.31
C ARG A 205 -5.73 37.88 7.58
N LYS A 206 -5.71 38.87 8.47
CA LYS A 206 -6.56 38.96 9.67
C LYS A 206 -8.02 38.94 9.24
N TYR A 207 -8.84 38.02 9.74
CA TYR A 207 -10.29 38.24 9.91
C TYR A 207 -10.81 37.55 11.17
N ARG A 208 -11.48 38.34 12.02
CA ARG A 208 -12.07 37.99 13.33
C ARG A 208 -13.49 37.45 13.15
N ALA A 209 -13.78 36.30 13.77
CA ALA A 209 -14.95 35.97 14.61
C ALA A 209 -15.05 34.42 14.75
N MET A 210 -14.91 33.90 15.97
CA MET A 210 -14.89 32.46 16.27
C MET A 210 -16.27 31.92 16.67
N THR A 211 -16.54 30.66 16.37
CA THR A 211 -17.62 29.88 17.00
C THR A 211 -17.08 29.16 18.26
N PRO A 212 -17.94 28.63 19.16
CA PRO A 212 -17.52 28.05 20.45
C PRO A 212 -16.59 26.82 20.35
N PHE A 213 -16.37 26.28 19.14
CA PHE A 213 -15.52 25.10 18.89
C PHE A 213 -14.30 25.42 18.01
N GLY A 214 -13.89 26.69 17.91
CA GLY A 214 -12.61 27.03 17.29
C GLY A 214 -12.55 26.93 15.76
N VAL A 215 -13.68 26.68 15.08
CA VAL A 215 -13.77 26.63 13.61
C VAL A 215 -14.27 27.96 13.08
N SER A 216 -13.54 28.54 12.12
CA SER A 216 -13.96 29.71 11.37
C SER A 216 -15.25 29.41 10.61
N ARG A 217 -16.34 30.12 10.93
CA ARG A 217 -17.55 30.09 10.10
C ARG A 217 -17.23 30.81 8.79
N LEU A 218 -17.02 30.07 7.71
CA LEU A 218 -17.10 30.66 6.38
C LEU A 218 -18.56 31.10 6.18
N THR A 219 -18.88 32.35 6.48
CA THR A 219 -19.89 33.05 5.69
C THR A 219 -19.34 33.13 4.28
N ILE A 220 -19.60 32.08 3.50
CA ILE A 220 -19.56 32.16 2.06
C ILE A 220 -20.53 33.29 1.73
N LYS A 221 -20.03 34.50 1.45
CA LYS A 221 -20.73 35.34 0.49
C LYS A 221 -20.86 34.44 -0.72
N ARG A 222 -22.07 33.93 -0.96
CA ARG A 222 -22.43 33.32 -2.25
C ARG A 222 -21.73 34.19 -3.29
N PRO A 223 -20.92 33.63 -4.21
CA PRO A 223 -20.62 34.38 -5.40
C PRO A 223 -21.99 34.82 -5.88
N ARG A 224 -22.22 36.14 -5.89
CA ARG A 224 -23.40 36.67 -6.55
C ARG A 224 -23.34 36.00 -7.90
N ALA A 225 -24.36 35.20 -8.22
CA ALA A 225 -24.64 34.96 -9.62
C ALA A 225 -24.59 36.36 -10.23
N GLU A 226 -23.76 36.57 -11.23
CA GLU A 226 -24.02 37.63 -12.17
C GLU A 226 -25.32 37.24 -12.87
N CYS A 227 -26.43 37.44 -12.15
CA CYS A 227 -27.68 37.81 -12.75
C CYS A 227 -27.37 39.14 -13.43
N ILE A 228 -27.12 39.07 -14.73
CA ILE A 228 -27.42 40.17 -15.64
C ILE A 228 -28.90 40.48 -15.40
N GLY A 229 -29.18 41.55 -14.66
CA GLY A 229 -30.54 41.88 -14.26
C GLY A 229 -30.62 42.84 -13.08
N SER A 230 -30.12 44.06 -13.25
CA SER A 230 -30.73 45.20 -12.55
C SER A 230 -30.61 46.44 -13.43
N THR A 231 -31.74 46.76 -14.05
CA THR A 231 -32.22 48.07 -14.48
C THR A 231 -31.31 49.25 -14.13
N SER A 232 -30.59 49.75 -15.13
CA SER A 232 -30.33 51.17 -15.28
C SER A 232 -30.78 51.57 -16.69
N THR A 233 -31.63 52.57 -16.72
CA THR A 233 -32.22 53.23 -17.88
C THR A 233 -31.16 53.66 -18.89
N CYS A 234 -31.06 52.93 -19.99
CA CYS A 234 -30.57 53.41 -21.28
C CYS A 234 -31.39 52.72 -22.38
N THR A 235 -31.82 53.52 -23.34
CA THR A 235 -32.79 53.26 -24.41
C THR A 235 -32.53 51.98 -25.22
N PRO A 236 -33.59 51.30 -25.72
CA PRO A 236 -33.43 50.13 -26.57
C PRO A 236 -33.08 50.60 -27.99
N ARG A 237 -31.87 50.32 -28.45
CA ARG A 237 -31.55 50.28 -29.88
C ARG A 237 -31.46 48.83 -30.32
N THR A 238 -32.58 48.36 -30.85
CA THR A 238 -32.69 47.50 -32.03
C THR A 238 -31.46 46.64 -32.34
N SER A 239 -31.56 45.36 -32.01
CA SER A 239 -31.01 44.30 -32.85
C SER A 239 -32.12 43.30 -33.15
N GLU A 240 -32.91 43.64 -34.16
CA GLU A 240 -33.73 42.69 -34.90
C GLU A 240 -32.85 41.62 -35.55
N ARG A 241 -33.51 40.49 -35.86
CA ARG A 241 -32.99 39.25 -36.46
C ARG A 241 -32.27 38.32 -35.49
N MET A 242 -33.02 37.83 -34.50
CA MET A 242 -32.88 36.42 -34.13
C MET A 242 -33.23 35.60 -35.37
N ASN A 243 -32.27 34.82 -35.87
CA ASN A 243 -32.52 33.78 -36.85
C ASN A 243 -33.62 32.86 -36.31
N GLU A 244 -34.79 32.89 -36.96
CA GLU A 244 -35.90 31.94 -36.77
C GLU A 244 -35.58 30.52 -37.29
N GLU A 245 -34.32 30.22 -37.58
CA GLU A 245 -33.82 28.89 -37.95
C GLU A 245 -32.78 28.38 -36.94
N ALA A 246 -32.96 28.65 -35.64
CA ALA A 246 -32.17 27.99 -34.60
C ALA A 246 -32.57 26.51 -34.56
N SER A 247 -31.79 25.66 -35.24
CA SER A 247 -31.95 24.22 -35.32
C SER A 247 -32.22 23.64 -33.93
N PHE A 248 -33.46 23.18 -33.73
CA PHE A 248 -34.05 22.69 -32.48
C PHE A 248 -33.16 21.70 -31.68
N PHE A 249 -32.23 21.03 -32.35
CA PHE A 249 -31.36 20.02 -31.74
C PHE A 249 -29.93 20.47 -31.38
N ILE A 250 -29.41 21.58 -31.92
CA ILE A 250 -27.95 21.84 -31.88
C ILE A 250 -27.53 22.86 -30.80
N MET A 251 -28.45 23.69 -30.30
CA MET A 251 -28.14 24.78 -29.35
C MET A 251 -28.96 24.74 -28.04
N ASP A 252 -29.74 23.69 -27.80
CA ASP A 252 -30.47 23.53 -26.54
C ASP A 252 -29.54 22.92 -25.45
N GLU A 253 -29.29 23.69 -24.38
CA GLU A 253 -28.41 23.28 -23.28
C GLU A 253 -28.94 22.05 -22.52
N ALA A 254 -30.27 21.88 -22.42
CA ALA A 254 -30.88 20.73 -21.75
C ALA A 254 -30.75 19.46 -22.59
N VAL A 255 -30.99 19.55 -23.90
CA VAL A 255 -30.82 18.41 -24.82
C VAL A 255 -29.35 17.99 -24.88
N LEU A 256 -28.41 18.95 -24.99
CA LEU A 256 -26.98 18.64 -24.94
C LEU A 256 -26.57 18.06 -23.58
N GLY A 257 -27.13 18.56 -22.49
CA GLY A 257 -26.94 17.98 -21.17
C GLY A 257 -27.35 16.51 -21.11
N LEU A 258 -28.49 16.15 -21.72
CA LEU A 258 -28.96 14.76 -21.79
C LEU A 258 -28.07 13.91 -22.70
N VAL A 259 -27.66 14.41 -23.86
CA VAL A 259 -26.83 13.66 -24.81
C VAL A 259 -25.43 13.42 -24.24
N PHE A 260 -24.78 14.47 -23.73
CA PHE A 260 -23.40 14.39 -23.23
C PHE A 260 -23.30 13.76 -21.84
N ALA A 261 -24.40 13.60 -21.10
CA ALA A 261 -24.42 12.80 -19.88
C ALA A 261 -24.09 11.31 -20.12
N PHE A 262 -24.33 10.81 -21.34
CA PHE A 262 -23.98 9.43 -21.73
C PHE A 262 -22.54 9.28 -22.24
N LEU A 263 -21.83 10.39 -22.48
CA LEU A 263 -20.46 10.35 -22.97
C LEU A 263 -19.44 10.39 -21.81
N PRO A 264 -18.33 9.66 -21.91
CA PRO A 264 -17.22 9.77 -20.96
C PRO A 264 -16.72 11.21 -20.84
N GLY A 265 -16.36 11.64 -19.63
CA GLY A 265 -15.91 13.02 -19.40
C GLY A 265 -14.74 13.44 -20.29
N LEU A 266 -13.81 12.52 -20.59
CA LEU A 266 -12.68 12.80 -21.48
C LEU A 266 -13.12 13.15 -22.91
N GLU A 267 -14.12 12.46 -23.44
CA GLU A 267 -14.68 12.73 -24.77
C GLU A 267 -15.43 14.06 -24.79
N THR A 268 -16.24 14.31 -23.76
CA THR A 268 -16.93 15.58 -23.55
C THR A 268 -15.95 16.77 -23.48
N VAL A 269 -14.80 16.59 -22.81
CA VAL A 269 -13.73 17.59 -22.75
C VAL A 269 -13.09 17.83 -24.12
N ARG A 270 -12.87 16.79 -24.92
CA ARG A 270 -12.35 16.95 -26.30
C ARG A 270 -13.30 17.77 -27.17
N CYS A 271 -14.61 17.57 -27.02
CA CYS A 271 -15.63 18.33 -27.72
C CYS A 271 -15.69 19.83 -27.34
N MET A 272 -15.10 20.24 -26.20
CA MET A 272 -14.99 21.65 -25.83
C MET A 272 -14.17 22.47 -26.85
N GLN A 273 -13.33 21.83 -27.64
CA GLN A 273 -12.48 22.50 -28.63
C GLN A 273 -13.23 22.84 -29.93
N LEU A 274 -14.45 22.32 -30.13
CA LEU A 274 -15.19 22.47 -31.38
C LEU A 274 -15.73 23.90 -31.58
N ASN A 275 -16.34 24.51 -30.55
CA ASN A 275 -16.83 25.89 -30.62
C ASN A 275 -16.96 26.56 -29.23
N ARG A 276 -17.24 27.87 -29.21
CA ARG A 276 -17.38 28.66 -27.97
C ARG A 276 -18.57 28.22 -27.10
N PHE A 277 -19.65 27.76 -27.72
CA PHE A 277 -20.84 27.33 -27.01
C PHE A 277 -20.60 26.02 -26.25
N ALA A 278 -20.02 25.02 -26.92
CA ALA A 278 -19.58 23.76 -26.36
C ALA A 278 -18.59 23.97 -25.20
N ARG A 279 -17.60 24.86 -25.37
CA ARG A 279 -16.66 25.23 -24.29
C ARG A 279 -17.35 25.80 -23.05
N ARG A 280 -18.50 26.46 -23.20
CA ARG A 280 -19.28 27.04 -22.09
C ARG A 280 -20.19 26.01 -21.41
N VAL A 281 -20.80 25.11 -22.18
CA VAL A 281 -21.89 24.23 -21.71
C VAL A 281 -21.37 22.85 -21.30
N LEU A 282 -20.50 22.24 -22.11
CA LEU A 282 -20.04 20.85 -21.92
C LEU A 282 -19.33 20.58 -20.59
N PRO A 283 -18.53 21.51 -20.00
CA PRO A 283 -17.93 21.27 -18.68
C PRO A 283 -18.96 20.98 -17.58
N ARG A 284 -20.18 21.52 -17.69
CA ARG A 284 -21.27 21.26 -16.73
C ARG A 284 -21.87 19.86 -16.87
N CYS A 285 -21.62 19.20 -18.01
CA CYS A 285 -22.13 17.86 -18.33
C CYS A 285 -21.15 16.76 -17.89
N VAL A 286 -19.94 17.11 -17.43
CA VAL A 286 -18.93 16.15 -16.99
C VAL A 286 -19.19 15.75 -15.53
N PHE A 287 -19.61 14.50 -15.32
CA PHE A 287 -19.83 13.91 -13.99
C PHE A 287 -18.69 13.00 -13.52
N THR A 288 -18.02 12.33 -14.46
CA THR A 288 -16.88 11.44 -14.20
C THR A 288 -15.73 11.86 -15.09
N LEU A 289 -14.51 11.91 -14.53
CA LEU A 289 -13.33 12.32 -15.26
C LEU A 289 -12.18 11.37 -14.93
N GLU A 290 -11.74 10.61 -15.93
CA GLU A 290 -10.59 9.73 -15.86
C GLU A 290 -9.49 10.30 -16.74
N VAL A 291 -8.34 10.62 -16.15
CA VAL A 291 -7.26 11.32 -16.86
C VAL A 291 -5.92 10.71 -16.51
N GLU A 292 -5.12 10.54 -17.56
CA GLU A 292 -3.74 10.10 -17.45
C GLU A 292 -2.88 11.21 -16.82
N LEU A 293 -1.96 10.83 -15.94
CA LEU A 293 -1.20 11.76 -15.12
C LEU A 293 -0.48 12.86 -15.93
N ARG A 294 0.17 12.47 -17.02
CA ARG A 294 0.96 13.41 -17.86
C ARG A 294 0.04 14.32 -18.66
N GLN A 295 -1.10 13.81 -19.13
CA GLN A 295 -2.15 14.62 -19.75
C GLN A 295 -2.72 15.66 -18.79
N LEU A 296 -2.98 15.29 -17.52
CA LEU A 296 -3.46 16.25 -16.53
C LEU A 296 -2.42 17.33 -16.22
N ARG A 297 -1.14 16.95 -16.08
CA ARG A 297 -0.04 17.90 -15.94
C ARG A 297 0.00 18.87 -17.13
N LEU A 298 -0.06 18.35 -18.36
CA LEU A 298 -0.07 19.15 -19.57
C LEU A 298 -1.28 20.10 -19.59
N ALA A 299 -2.45 19.62 -19.23
CA ALA A 299 -3.67 20.44 -19.16
C ALA A 299 -3.52 21.61 -18.18
N TYR A 300 -2.92 21.39 -17.00
CA TYR A 300 -2.59 22.48 -16.08
C TYR A 300 -1.63 23.50 -16.70
N THR A 301 -0.56 23.05 -17.37
CA THR A 301 0.40 23.97 -18.01
C THR A 301 -0.22 24.79 -19.14
N LEU A 302 -1.07 24.17 -19.96
CA LEU A 302 -1.77 24.84 -21.05
C LEU A 302 -2.82 25.83 -20.52
N HIS A 303 -3.52 25.48 -19.43
CA HIS A 303 -4.49 26.37 -18.79
C HIS A 303 -3.80 27.61 -18.20
N ALA A 304 -2.65 27.42 -17.54
CA ALA A 304 -1.84 28.53 -17.04
C ALA A 304 -1.38 29.47 -18.15
N ALA A 305 -0.96 28.93 -19.31
CA ALA A 305 -0.56 29.73 -20.46
C ALA A 305 -1.74 30.45 -21.12
N ALA A 306 -2.91 29.82 -21.18
CA ALA A 306 -4.11 30.39 -21.82
C ALA A 306 -4.78 31.48 -20.97
N VAL A 307 -4.75 31.35 -19.64
CA VAL A 307 -5.38 32.29 -18.70
C VAL A 307 -4.34 32.72 -17.65
N PRO A 308 -3.38 33.60 -18.02
CA PRO A 308 -2.28 34.00 -17.14
C PRO A 308 -2.75 34.78 -15.89
N THR A 309 -4.00 35.25 -15.87
CA THR A 309 -4.60 35.95 -14.73
C THR A 309 -5.12 35.02 -13.63
N GLN A 310 -5.18 33.70 -13.88
CA GLN A 310 -5.68 32.70 -12.94
C GLN A 310 -4.65 31.59 -12.70
N PRO A 311 -4.60 31.01 -11.50
CA PRO A 311 -3.71 29.88 -11.25
C PRO A 311 -4.16 28.66 -12.05
N ALA A 312 -3.19 27.82 -12.44
CA ALA A 312 -3.43 26.59 -13.20
C ALA A 312 -4.47 25.68 -12.52
N ALA A 313 -4.44 25.64 -11.18
CA ALA A 313 -5.37 24.95 -10.30
C ALA A 313 -6.87 25.21 -10.59
N THR A 314 -7.23 26.34 -11.21
CA THR A 314 -8.61 26.68 -11.58
C THR A 314 -9.18 25.83 -12.73
N LEU A 315 -8.35 25.03 -13.42
CA LEU A 315 -8.80 24.15 -14.49
C LEU A 315 -10.01 23.29 -14.07
N LEU A 316 -9.93 22.66 -12.89
CA LEU A 316 -11.00 21.78 -12.41
C LEU A 316 -12.23 22.52 -11.90
N CYS A 317 -12.15 23.84 -11.65
CA CYS A 317 -13.31 24.65 -11.32
C CYS A 317 -14.31 24.75 -12.48
N GLN A 318 -13.87 24.44 -13.71
CA GLN A 318 -14.74 24.41 -14.90
C GLN A 318 -15.75 23.26 -14.85
N PHE A 319 -15.53 22.22 -14.03
CA PHE A 319 -16.37 21.02 -13.94
C PHE A 319 -17.17 21.00 -12.62
N PRO A 320 -18.24 21.81 -12.47
CA PRO A 320 -18.95 21.99 -11.19
C PRO A 320 -19.73 20.75 -10.74
N ASN A 321 -20.08 19.86 -11.66
CA ASN A 321 -20.88 18.65 -11.40
C ASN A 321 -20.02 17.38 -11.30
N LEU A 322 -18.69 17.52 -11.21
CA LEU A 322 -17.79 16.39 -11.12
C LEU A 322 -18.01 15.61 -9.81
N THR A 323 -18.39 14.34 -9.94
CA THR A 323 -18.66 13.40 -8.85
C THR A 323 -17.58 12.33 -8.68
N SER A 324 -16.85 12.00 -9.75
CA SER A 324 -15.74 11.05 -9.71
C SER A 324 -14.54 11.58 -10.47
N LEU A 325 -13.38 11.59 -9.83
CA LEU A 325 -12.10 11.97 -10.43
C LEU A 325 -11.10 10.84 -10.24
N THR A 326 -10.61 10.30 -11.35
CA THR A 326 -9.56 9.29 -11.39
C THR A 326 -8.35 9.85 -12.11
N VAL A 327 -7.21 9.89 -11.41
CA VAL A 327 -5.90 10.14 -12.01
C VAL A 327 -5.11 8.85 -11.96
N PHE A 328 -4.65 8.38 -13.12
CA PHE A 328 -3.91 7.14 -13.24
C PHE A 328 -2.60 7.33 -14.01
N ASN A 329 -1.66 6.44 -13.78
CA ASN A 329 -0.38 6.42 -14.49
C ASN A 329 -0.44 5.38 -15.62
N SER A 330 -0.34 5.80 -16.88
CA SER A 330 -0.42 4.91 -18.06
C SER A 330 0.63 3.80 -18.08
N MET A 331 1.79 4.03 -17.45
CA MET A 331 2.86 3.04 -17.33
C MET A 331 2.50 1.87 -16.40
N LYS A 332 1.42 1.99 -15.62
CA LYS A 332 0.86 0.93 -14.79
C LYS A 332 -0.66 0.92 -14.96
N PRO A 333 -1.22 0.08 -15.84
CA PRO A 333 -2.67 0.02 -16.01
C PRO A 333 -3.34 -0.25 -14.65
N LEU A 334 -4.53 0.30 -14.48
CA LEU A 334 -5.39 0.09 -13.31
C LEU A 334 -5.67 -1.41 -13.16
N CYS A 335 -4.86 -2.13 -12.38
CA CYS A 335 -5.06 -3.55 -12.09
C CYS A 335 -6.35 -3.83 -11.28
N ASP A 336 -7.11 -2.79 -10.94
CA ASP A 336 -8.40 -2.86 -10.24
C ASP A 336 -9.58 -3.15 -11.18
N GLN A 337 -9.40 -3.34 -12.50
CA GLN A 337 -10.50 -3.52 -13.46
C GLN A 337 -10.94 -4.98 -13.70
N GLN A 338 -10.35 -5.98 -13.03
CA GLN A 338 -10.76 -7.40 -13.19
C GLN A 338 -11.86 -7.87 -12.23
N GLU A 339 -12.21 -7.08 -11.21
CA GLU A 339 -13.37 -7.33 -10.35
C GLU A 339 -14.42 -6.23 -10.59
N ALA A 340 -15.71 -6.53 -10.37
CA ALA A 340 -16.82 -5.58 -10.55
C ALA A 340 -16.84 -4.46 -9.46
N GLY A 341 -15.73 -3.74 -9.32
CA GLY A 341 -15.51 -2.67 -8.34
C GLY A 341 -14.02 -2.41 -8.08
N PRO A 342 -13.67 -1.35 -7.32
CA PRO A 342 -12.30 -1.12 -6.86
C PRO A 342 -11.81 -2.35 -6.08
N ALA A 343 -10.74 -3.01 -6.54
CA ALA A 343 -10.14 -4.11 -5.80
C ALA A 343 -9.84 -3.65 -4.37
N LEU A 344 -10.24 -4.43 -3.37
CA LEU A 344 -10.05 -4.09 -1.95
C LEU A 344 -8.70 -4.60 -1.41
N HIS A 345 -8.02 -5.46 -2.17
CA HIS A 345 -6.85 -6.23 -1.72
C HIS A 345 -5.52 -5.70 -2.27
N ALA A 346 -4.44 -5.79 -1.51
CA ALA A 346 -3.12 -5.35 -1.95
C ALA A 346 -2.55 -6.21 -3.08
N TRP A 347 -3.06 -7.41 -3.35
CA TRP A 347 -2.71 -8.15 -4.57
C TRP A 347 -3.33 -7.46 -5.78
N GLY A 348 -2.50 -7.17 -6.79
CA GLY A 348 -2.93 -6.42 -7.97
C GLY A 348 -2.80 -4.91 -7.82
N CYS A 349 -2.91 -4.33 -6.62
CA CYS A 349 -2.74 -2.88 -6.42
C CYS A 349 -1.37 -2.42 -6.95
N SER A 350 -1.32 -1.51 -7.93
CA SER A 350 -0.04 -1.02 -8.42
C SER A 350 0.71 -0.24 -7.32
N GLU A 351 2.03 -0.30 -7.36
CA GLU A 351 2.94 0.52 -6.53
C GLU A 351 3.78 1.36 -7.48
N LEU A 352 4.08 2.62 -7.18
CA LEU A 352 4.91 3.43 -8.06
C LEU A 352 6.35 2.87 -8.13
N ASP A 353 6.90 2.74 -9.34
CA ASP A 353 8.30 2.32 -9.48
C ASP A 353 9.25 3.51 -9.23
N ILE A 354 10.33 3.25 -8.49
CA ILE A 354 11.33 4.24 -8.03
C ILE A 354 11.96 4.98 -9.22
N SER A 355 12.09 4.31 -10.37
CA SER A 355 12.68 4.87 -11.59
C SER A 355 11.86 6.02 -12.21
N HIS A 356 10.58 6.15 -11.85
CA HIS A 356 9.67 7.07 -12.52
C HIS A 356 9.86 8.52 -12.09
N ASP A 357 9.45 9.47 -12.94
CA ASP A 357 9.45 10.86 -12.57
C ASP A 357 8.33 11.17 -11.57
N ASN A 358 8.64 11.88 -10.48
CA ASN A 358 7.64 12.30 -9.51
C ASN A 358 6.84 13.52 -10.00
N ALA A 359 6.27 13.43 -11.21
CA ALA A 359 5.43 14.46 -11.80
C ALA A 359 4.09 14.59 -11.06
N GLY A 360 3.61 13.49 -10.48
CA GLY A 360 2.32 13.49 -9.81
C GLY A 360 2.27 14.28 -8.52
N GLU A 361 3.41 14.52 -7.86
CA GLU A 361 3.45 15.38 -6.68
C GLU A 361 2.98 16.80 -7.03
N GLU A 362 3.44 17.37 -8.14
CA GLU A 362 3.01 18.69 -8.62
C GLU A 362 1.53 18.70 -9.03
N VAL A 363 1.06 17.64 -9.69
CA VAL A 363 -0.35 17.49 -10.10
C VAL A 363 -1.26 17.47 -8.88
N VAL A 364 -0.88 16.75 -7.81
CA VAL A 364 -1.65 16.69 -6.57
C VAL A 364 -1.63 18.02 -5.82
N GLN A 365 -0.53 18.79 -5.88
CA GLN A 365 -0.50 20.16 -5.34
C GLN A 365 -1.50 21.08 -6.07
N GLN A 366 -1.53 21.04 -7.41
CA GLN A 366 -2.47 21.82 -8.22
C GLN A 366 -3.92 21.40 -7.98
N LEU A 367 -4.16 20.09 -7.82
CA LEU A 367 -5.48 19.56 -7.45
C LEU A 367 -5.91 20.06 -6.07
N ALA A 368 -5.02 20.02 -5.08
CA ALA A 368 -5.31 20.49 -3.73
C ALA A 368 -5.65 21.99 -3.72
N GLU A 369 -4.86 22.82 -4.41
CA GLU A 369 -5.15 24.25 -4.59
C GLU A 369 -6.51 24.46 -5.29
N GLY A 370 -6.81 23.67 -6.33
CA GLY A 370 -8.09 23.74 -7.03
C GLY A 370 -9.28 23.42 -6.10
N ILE A 371 -9.14 22.41 -5.24
CA ILE A 371 -10.13 22.05 -4.22
C ILE A 371 -10.32 23.20 -3.21
N GLU A 372 -9.25 23.91 -2.84
CA GLU A 372 -9.36 25.10 -1.98
C GLU A 372 -10.08 26.27 -2.68
N LEU A 373 -9.85 26.44 -3.98
CA LEU A 373 -10.53 27.44 -4.81
C LEU A 373 -11.98 27.08 -5.14
N GLY A 374 -12.42 25.87 -4.79
CA GLY A 374 -13.81 25.42 -4.90
C GLY A 374 -14.10 24.50 -6.08
N ALA A 375 -13.09 23.86 -6.68
CA ALA A 375 -13.29 22.71 -7.55
C ALA A 375 -13.83 21.51 -6.75
N CYS A 376 -14.40 20.52 -7.45
CA CYS A 376 -14.72 19.20 -6.90
C CYS A 376 -15.67 19.21 -5.68
N ARG A 377 -16.57 20.19 -5.54
CA ARG A 377 -17.47 20.30 -4.37
C ARG A 377 -18.47 19.16 -4.22
N ARG A 378 -18.83 18.51 -5.33
CA ARG A 378 -19.77 17.38 -5.38
C ARG A 378 -19.06 16.04 -5.57
N LEU A 379 -17.76 16.00 -5.28
CA LEU A 379 -16.94 14.82 -5.48
C LEU A 379 -17.29 13.74 -4.45
N ASN A 380 -17.73 12.59 -4.94
CA ASN A 380 -18.03 11.39 -4.15
C ASN A 380 -16.84 10.43 -4.14
N SER A 381 -16.05 10.39 -5.21
CA SER A 381 -14.89 9.49 -5.35
C SER A 381 -13.67 10.22 -5.86
N LEU A 382 -12.58 10.18 -5.09
CA LEU A 382 -11.25 10.65 -5.49
C LEU A 382 -10.29 9.46 -5.55
N ARG A 383 -9.81 9.16 -6.75
CA ARG A 383 -8.86 8.08 -6.99
C ARG A 383 -7.54 8.62 -7.52
N LEU A 384 -6.50 8.49 -6.70
CA LEU A 384 -5.11 8.80 -7.02
C LEU A 384 -4.30 7.54 -6.72
N VAL A 385 -4.17 6.60 -7.66
CA VAL A 385 -3.49 5.33 -7.42
C VAL A 385 -2.17 5.28 -8.20
N SER A 386 -1.05 5.06 -7.50
CA SER A 386 0.30 5.04 -8.09
C SER A 386 0.64 6.30 -8.90
N VAL A 387 0.29 7.46 -8.35
CA VAL A 387 0.40 8.77 -9.00
C VAL A 387 1.66 9.51 -8.56
N PHE A 388 2.02 9.47 -7.29
CA PHE A 388 3.12 10.29 -6.74
C PHE A 388 3.86 9.59 -5.62
N THR A 389 5.06 10.08 -5.28
CA THR A 389 5.74 9.81 -4.01
C THR A 389 5.75 11.09 -3.20
N ASN A 390 5.31 11.06 -1.94
CA ASN A 390 5.28 12.27 -1.11
C ASN A 390 6.69 12.60 -0.60
N THR A 391 7.27 13.69 -1.10
CA THR A 391 8.56 14.21 -0.62
C THR A 391 8.35 15.18 0.54
N CYS A 392 9.36 15.36 1.39
CA CYS A 392 9.30 16.34 2.47
C CYS A 392 9.26 17.78 1.92
N ARG A 393 9.92 18.01 0.77
CA ARG A 393 9.98 19.33 0.12
C ARG A 393 8.68 19.71 -0.61
N GLY A 394 8.03 18.77 -1.28
CA GLY A 394 6.79 18.99 -2.01
C GLY A 394 5.54 18.81 -1.15
N ASN A 395 5.53 17.79 -0.30
CA ASN A 395 4.47 17.47 0.66
C ASN A 395 3.04 17.62 0.10
N ALA A 396 2.82 17.06 -1.10
CA ALA A 396 1.55 17.19 -1.80
C ALA A 396 0.36 16.58 -1.03
N LEU A 397 0.61 15.49 -0.28
CA LEU A 397 -0.43 14.87 0.54
C LEU A 397 -0.90 15.81 1.66
N HIS A 398 0.00 16.57 2.28
CA HIS A 398 -0.37 17.57 3.28
C HIS A 398 -1.31 18.63 2.70
N LEU A 399 -1.00 19.17 1.52
CA LEU A 399 -1.86 20.16 0.87
C LEU A 399 -3.23 19.58 0.54
N LEU A 400 -3.26 18.36 0.01
CA LEU A 400 -4.53 17.67 -0.29
C LEU A 400 -5.37 17.48 0.98
N CYS A 401 -4.79 16.92 2.04
CA CYS A 401 -5.49 16.73 3.30
C CYS A 401 -5.91 18.07 3.93
N ALA A 402 -5.08 19.11 3.86
CA ALA A 402 -5.41 20.45 4.38
C ALA A 402 -6.61 21.06 3.63
N ALA A 403 -6.67 20.90 2.31
CA ALA A 403 -7.81 21.33 1.49
C ALA A 403 -9.08 20.56 1.87
N LEU A 404 -9.00 19.25 2.06
CA LEU A 404 -10.13 18.42 2.49
C LEU A 404 -10.60 18.74 3.92
N VAL A 405 -9.68 19.05 4.83
CA VAL A 405 -10.01 19.44 6.22
C VAL A 405 -10.88 20.69 6.27
N LYS A 406 -10.72 21.62 5.32
CA LYS A 406 -11.56 22.83 5.19
C LYS A 406 -13.01 22.53 4.79
N GLY A 407 -13.34 21.28 4.47
CA GLY A 407 -14.70 20.86 4.10
C GLY A 407 -15.06 21.15 2.65
N SER A 408 -14.07 21.24 1.75
CA SER A 408 -14.29 21.52 0.32
C SER A 408 -15.03 20.38 -0.41
N CYS A 409 -14.91 19.13 0.06
CA CYS A 409 -15.54 17.94 -0.53
C CYS A 409 -16.36 17.18 0.54
N PRO A 410 -17.54 17.69 0.94
CA PRO A 410 -18.33 17.10 2.03
C PRO A 410 -19.01 15.78 1.66
N ASP A 411 -19.22 15.54 0.36
CA ASP A 411 -19.89 14.35 -0.17
C ASP A 411 -18.94 13.18 -0.48
N LEU A 412 -17.64 13.32 -0.15
CA LEU A 412 -16.64 12.32 -0.47
C LEU A 412 -16.86 11.02 0.32
N GLU A 413 -17.13 9.94 -0.41
CA GLU A 413 -17.36 8.59 0.09
C GLU A 413 -16.11 7.71 -0.07
N ASP A 414 -15.42 7.86 -1.20
CA ASP A 414 -14.25 7.04 -1.57
C ASP A 414 -13.00 7.93 -1.69
N LEU A 415 -12.01 7.70 -0.83
CA LEU A 415 -10.68 8.30 -0.92
C LEU A 415 -9.64 7.20 -1.16
N LEU A 416 -9.17 7.09 -2.41
CA LEU A 416 -8.29 6.01 -2.85
C LEU A 416 -6.89 6.56 -3.16
N LEU A 417 -5.94 6.25 -2.28
CA LEU A 417 -4.55 6.73 -2.29
C LEU A 417 -3.53 5.59 -2.37
N GLY A 418 -3.92 4.42 -2.89
CA GLY A 418 -3.04 3.25 -2.99
C GLY A 418 -1.78 3.48 -3.83
N GLY A 419 -0.62 3.01 -3.37
CA GLY A 419 0.61 2.98 -4.17
C GLY A 419 1.37 4.32 -4.33
N ASN A 420 1.12 5.34 -3.50
CA ASN A 420 1.72 6.69 -3.58
C ASN A 420 2.90 6.95 -2.61
N GLY A 421 3.47 5.90 -2.00
CA GLY A 421 4.73 5.97 -1.27
C GLY A 421 4.93 7.11 -0.24
N PHE A 422 3.91 7.48 0.55
CA PHE A 422 4.02 8.63 1.47
C PHE A 422 4.54 8.32 2.88
N SER A 423 4.76 7.04 3.22
CA SER A 423 5.34 6.57 4.48
C SER A 423 4.61 7.03 5.75
N ASP A 424 5.20 6.80 6.92
CA ASP A 424 4.67 7.27 8.21
C ASP A 424 4.50 8.78 8.30
N VAL A 425 5.31 9.55 7.55
CA VAL A 425 5.23 11.02 7.54
C VAL A 425 3.88 11.46 6.98
N GLY A 426 3.44 10.89 5.84
CA GLY A 426 2.17 11.24 5.22
C GLY A 426 0.94 10.85 6.05
N THR A 427 1.04 9.81 6.89
CA THR A 427 -0.07 9.41 7.76
C THR A 427 -0.44 10.46 8.81
N VAL A 428 0.45 11.40 9.13
CA VAL A 428 0.16 12.52 10.04
C VAL A 428 -1.00 13.36 9.53
N ASP A 429 -1.08 13.56 8.22
CA ASP A 429 -2.11 14.37 7.58
C ASP A 429 -3.40 13.59 7.37
N VAL A 430 -3.30 12.32 6.98
CA VAL A 430 -4.45 11.41 6.86
C VAL A 430 -5.11 11.20 8.22
N ALA A 431 -4.34 10.94 9.27
CA ALA A 431 -4.88 10.75 10.62
C ALA A 431 -5.51 12.04 11.16
N TRP A 432 -4.92 13.20 10.87
CA TRP A 432 -5.53 14.48 11.22
C TRP A 432 -6.87 14.70 10.50
N LEU A 433 -6.95 14.41 9.20
CA LEU A 433 -8.18 14.48 8.42
C LEU A 433 -9.30 13.61 9.02
N LEU A 434 -8.98 12.36 9.41
CA LEU A 434 -9.90 11.45 10.07
C LEU A 434 -10.32 11.96 11.46
N LYS A 435 -9.36 12.46 12.26
CA LYS A 435 -9.62 12.94 13.62
C LYS A 435 -10.53 14.17 13.65
N VAL A 436 -10.38 15.09 12.70
CA VAL A 436 -11.25 16.27 12.58
C VAL A 436 -12.67 15.86 12.16
N GLY A 437 -12.77 14.84 11.28
CA GLY A 437 -14.04 14.36 10.76
C GLY A 437 -14.61 15.24 9.65
N SER A 438 -13.76 15.88 8.85
CA SER A 438 -14.18 16.75 7.74
C SER A 438 -14.81 15.98 6.56
N LEU A 439 -14.70 14.64 6.56
CA LEU A 439 -15.31 13.75 5.57
C LEU A 439 -16.39 12.88 6.24
N PRO A 440 -17.60 13.41 6.48
CA PRO A 440 -18.63 12.71 7.26
C PRO A 440 -19.22 11.49 6.54
N LYS A 441 -19.14 11.44 5.20
CA LYS A 441 -19.65 10.35 4.37
C LYS A 441 -18.60 9.32 3.95
N LEU A 442 -17.36 9.45 4.45
CA LEU A 442 -16.27 8.58 4.04
C LEU A 442 -16.60 7.11 4.37
N ALA A 443 -16.81 6.32 3.32
CA ALA A 443 -17.16 4.92 3.37
C ALA A 443 -15.95 4.02 3.07
N ARG A 444 -15.01 4.49 2.25
CA ARG A 444 -13.82 3.72 1.85
C ARG A 444 -12.58 4.60 1.92
N LEU A 445 -11.59 4.13 2.67
CA LEU A 445 -10.24 4.67 2.68
C LEU A 445 -9.27 3.58 2.20
N ASP A 446 -8.59 3.85 1.09
CA ASP A 446 -7.55 2.98 0.57
C ASP A 446 -6.19 3.66 0.65
N ILE A 447 -5.29 3.07 1.44
CA ILE A 447 -3.91 3.49 1.65
C ILE A 447 -2.95 2.31 1.53
N ARG A 448 -3.29 1.31 0.71
CA ARG A 448 -2.42 0.15 0.41
C ARG A 448 -1.10 0.58 -0.23
N ARG A 449 -0.03 -0.21 -0.02
CA ARG A 449 1.28 -0.03 -0.69
C ARG A 449 1.84 1.39 -0.59
N ASN A 450 1.76 2.02 0.58
CA ASN A 450 2.27 3.37 0.84
C ASN A 450 3.50 3.41 1.75
N TYR A 451 4.10 2.25 2.03
CA TYR A 451 5.21 2.08 2.98
C TYR A 451 4.91 2.61 4.39
N ILE A 452 3.67 2.44 4.85
CA ILE A 452 3.26 2.82 6.20
C ILE A 452 3.84 1.81 7.19
N GLY A 453 4.55 2.30 8.21
CA GLY A 453 5.12 1.50 9.29
C GLY A 453 4.25 1.51 10.55
N GLU A 454 4.87 1.17 11.68
CA GLU A 454 4.17 1.03 12.96
C GLU A 454 3.62 2.35 13.49
N SER A 455 4.40 3.44 13.36
CA SER A 455 3.98 4.78 13.79
C SER A 455 2.75 5.25 13.04
N GLY A 456 2.75 5.08 11.72
CA GLY A 456 1.66 5.57 10.89
C GLY A 456 0.36 4.84 11.16
N LEU A 457 0.42 3.52 11.34
CA LEU A 457 -0.77 2.74 11.70
C LEU A 457 -1.31 3.13 13.09
N LYS A 458 -0.44 3.22 14.12
CA LYS A 458 -0.85 3.65 15.47
C LYS A 458 -1.60 4.97 15.44
N ARG A 459 -1.15 5.90 14.61
CA ARG A 459 -1.79 7.22 14.43
C ARG A 459 -3.17 7.13 13.78
N ILE A 460 -3.32 6.29 12.76
CA ILE A 460 -4.60 6.04 12.10
C ILE A 460 -5.58 5.36 13.06
N MET A 461 -5.13 4.36 13.83
CA MET A 461 -5.98 3.71 14.83
C MET A 461 -6.43 4.72 15.89
N ALA A 462 -5.52 5.53 16.41
CA ALA A 462 -5.84 6.56 17.40
C ALA A 462 -6.80 7.64 16.85
N SER A 463 -6.72 8.01 15.57
CA SER A 463 -7.65 8.96 14.97
C SER A 463 -9.03 8.37 14.76
N LEU A 464 -9.14 7.11 14.34
CA LEU A 464 -10.42 6.42 14.17
C LEU A 464 -11.16 6.24 15.50
N ARG A 465 -10.42 6.00 16.59
CA ARG A 465 -10.98 5.94 17.95
C ARG A 465 -11.66 7.22 18.43
N ALA A 466 -11.39 8.36 17.78
CA ALA A 466 -12.13 9.59 18.05
C ALA A 466 -13.61 9.52 17.63
N GLY A 467 -14.04 8.46 16.92
CA GLY A 467 -15.46 8.17 16.64
C GLY A 467 -16.12 9.10 15.62
N ARG A 468 -15.31 9.83 14.83
CA ARG A 468 -15.78 10.81 13.83
C ARG A 468 -16.07 10.20 12.46
N CYS A 469 -15.50 9.04 12.15
CA CYS A 469 -15.65 8.33 10.88
C CYS A 469 -16.64 7.17 10.99
N GLN A 470 -17.90 7.45 11.35
CA GLN A 470 -18.90 6.42 11.65
C GLN A 470 -19.41 5.65 10.43
N GLN A 471 -19.28 6.23 9.23
CA GLN A 471 -19.71 5.61 7.97
C GLN A 471 -18.62 4.75 7.31
N LEU A 472 -17.42 4.66 7.90
CA LEU A 472 -16.31 3.94 7.32
C LEU A 472 -16.60 2.43 7.30
N LYS A 473 -16.66 1.87 6.10
CA LYS A 473 -16.95 0.46 5.83
C LYS A 473 -15.70 -0.33 5.45
N TYR A 474 -14.79 0.31 4.69
CA TYR A 474 -13.62 -0.35 4.12
C TYR A 474 -12.36 0.45 4.45
N LEU A 475 -11.45 -0.16 5.20
CA LEU A 475 -10.12 0.38 5.46
C LEU A 475 -9.08 -0.56 4.85
N CYS A 476 -8.44 -0.15 3.75
CA CYS A 476 -7.48 -0.97 3.02
C CYS A 476 -6.06 -0.51 3.34
N MET A 477 -5.28 -1.33 4.05
CA MET A 477 -3.90 -1.02 4.47
C MET A 477 -2.93 -2.15 4.13
N GLY A 478 -3.30 -3.04 3.22
CA GLY A 478 -2.44 -4.12 2.79
C GLY A 478 -1.19 -3.63 2.05
N GLY A 479 -0.13 -4.45 2.05
CA GLY A 479 1.13 -4.12 1.37
C GLY A 479 1.91 -2.99 2.05
N ASN A 480 1.83 -2.87 3.37
CA ASN A 480 2.57 -1.88 4.15
C ASN A 480 3.64 -2.59 5.00
N ILE A 481 4.20 -1.90 6.00
CA ILE A 481 5.27 -2.39 6.87
C ILE A 481 4.71 -2.54 8.31
N ILE A 482 3.56 -3.21 8.41
CA ILE A 482 2.86 -3.42 9.69
C ILE A 482 3.34 -4.73 10.34
N THR A 483 3.69 -4.67 11.62
CA THR A 483 4.21 -5.80 12.43
C THR A 483 3.31 -6.09 13.63
N ASP A 484 3.61 -7.13 14.43
CA ASP A 484 2.84 -7.48 15.63
C ASP A 484 2.78 -6.38 16.70
N ASN A 485 3.75 -5.45 16.71
CA ASN A 485 3.74 -4.30 17.62
C ASN A 485 2.52 -3.38 17.43
N CYS A 486 1.82 -3.55 16.31
CA CYS A 486 0.63 -2.83 15.95
C CYS A 486 -0.69 -3.51 16.35
N VAL A 487 -0.62 -4.76 16.81
CA VAL A 487 -1.82 -5.56 17.11
C VAL A 487 -2.65 -4.93 18.22
N ALA A 488 -2.02 -4.45 19.29
CA ALA A 488 -2.73 -3.86 20.43
C ALA A 488 -3.61 -2.64 20.04
N PRO A 489 -3.10 -1.62 19.33
CA PRO A 489 -3.94 -0.52 18.81
C PRO A 489 -5.10 -0.98 17.91
N VAL A 490 -4.88 -1.99 17.07
CA VAL A 490 -5.91 -2.54 16.18
C VAL A 490 -6.99 -3.26 16.98
N VAL A 491 -6.59 -4.13 17.92
CA VAL A 491 -7.49 -4.82 18.84
C VAL A 491 -8.32 -3.83 19.65
N GLU A 492 -7.69 -2.75 20.13
CA GLU A 492 -8.39 -1.74 20.93
C GLU A 492 -9.41 -0.96 20.10
N LEU A 493 -9.12 -0.66 18.81
CA LEU A 493 -10.10 -0.07 17.91
C LEU A 493 -11.25 -1.04 17.61
N LEU A 494 -10.96 -2.30 17.32
CA LEU A 494 -11.97 -3.31 16.96
C LEU A 494 -12.90 -3.66 18.13
N SER A 495 -12.35 -3.70 19.34
CA SER A 495 -13.12 -3.84 20.57
C SER A 495 -13.91 -2.56 20.92
N SER A 496 -13.57 -1.42 20.30
CA SER A 496 -14.30 -0.17 20.48
C SER A 496 -15.44 -0.06 19.46
N ALA A 497 -16.65 0.23 19.92
CA ALA A 497 -17.82 0.43 19.06
C ALA A 497 -17.77 1.74 18.22
N GLN A 498 -16.57 2.28 17.95
CA GLN A 498 -16.34 3.58 17.29
C GLN A 498 -16.44 3.53 15.76
N CYS A 499 -16.29 2.34 15.17
CA CYS A 499 -16.44 2.12 13.72
C CYS A 499 -17.54 1.07 13.44
N PRO A 500 -18.81 1.39 13.72
CA PRO A 500 -19.90 0.41 13.71
C PRO A 500 -20.24 -0.15 12.32
N GLN A 501 -19.88 0.57 11.26
CA GLN A 501 -20.12 0.13 9.88
C GLN A 501 -18.94 -0.60 9.24
N MET A 502 -17.85 -0.83 9.97
CA MET A 502 -16.65 -1.41 9.40
C MET A 502 -16.90 -2.88 9.01
N ARG A 503 -16.71 -3.18 7.73
CA ARG A 503 -16.94 -4.50 7.11
C ARG A 503 -15.65 -5.15 6.64
N PHE A 504 -14.63 -4.34 6.36
CA PHE A 504 -13.37 -4.80 5.82
C PHE A 504 -12.20 -4.02 6.42
N LEU A 505 -11.25 -4.76 6.98
CA LEU A 505 -9.96 -4.27 7.44
C LEU A 505 -8.87 -5.05 6.69
N GLY A 506 -8.34 -4.44 5.63
CA GLY A 506 -7.31 -5.04 4.79
C GLY A 506 -5.93 -4.91 5.43
N LEU A 507 -5.38 -6.02 5.92
CA LEU A 507 -4.05 -6.13 6.52
C LEU A 507 -3.18 -7.16 5.78
N GLU A 508 -3.60 -7.63 4.61
CA GLU A 508 -2.87 -8.57 3.77
C GLU A 508 -1.51 -8.00 3.30
N ASP A 509 -0.55 -8.87 2.97
CA ASP A 509 0.79 -8.47 2.50
C ASP A 509 1.54 -7.52 3.48
N ASN A 510 1.33 -7.70 4.78
CA ASN A 510 2.09 -7.09 5.88
C ASN A 510 2.94 -8.15 6.61
N PHE A 511 3.62 -7.77 7.69
CA PHE A 511 4.56 -8.60 8.45
C PHE A 511 3.98 -9.03 9.81
N LEU A 512 2.72 -9.46 9.81
CA LEU A 512 2.05 -9.97 11.01
C LEU A 512 2.32 -11.46 11.19
N SER A 513 2.57 -11.90 12.43
CA SER A 513 2.65 -13.32 12.76
C SER A 513 1.26 -13.94 12.85
N ALA A 514 1.18 -15.28 12.80
CA ALA A 514 -0.06 -16.01 13.00
C ALA A 514 -0.75 -15.64 14.33
N ARG A 515 0.03 -15.43 15.40
CA ARG A 515 -0.48 -15.01 16.71
C ARG A 515 -1.06 -13.60 16.65
N GLY A 516 -0.36 -12.66 16.01
CA GLY A 516 -0.84 -11.29 15.83
C GLY A 516 -2.17 -11.23 15.09
N VAL A 517 -2.30 -12.02 14.01
CA VAL A 517 -3.55 -12.16 13.26
C VAL A 517 -4.65 -12.73 14.12
N GLN A 518 -4.40 -13.82 14.87
CA GLN A 518 -5.40 -14.44 15.73
C GLN A 518 -5.98 -13.45 16.76
N CYS A 519 -5.13 -12.64 17.40
CA CYS A 519 -5.58 -11.59 18.33
C CYS A 519 -6.51 -10.57 17.65
N ILE A 520 -6.19 -10.16 16.41
CA ILE A 520 -7.02 -9.22 15.64
C ILE A 520 -8.38 -9.85 15.31
N ILE A 521 -8.40 -11.12 14.91
CA ILE A 521 -9.64 -11.86 14.62
C ILE A 521 -10.52 -11.96 15.86
N GLN A 522 -9.94 -12.38 16.99
CA GLN A 522 -10.67 -12.50 18.26
C GLN A 522 -11.29 -11.16 18.68
N ALA A 523 -10.54 -10.06 18.55
CA ALA A 523 -11.05 -8.73 18.85
C ALA A 523 -12.15 -8.27 17.89
N ALA A 524 -12.02 -8.55 16.59
CA ALA A 524 -13.05 -8.23 15.61
C ALA A 524 -14.35 -8.97 15.92
N VAL A 525 -14.27 -10.28 16.18
CA VAL A 525 -15.42 -11.13 16.52
C VAL A 525 -16.08 -10.65 17.82
N ALA A 526 -15.29 -10.35 18.86
CA ALA A 526 -15.79 -9.80 20.11
C ALA A 526 -16.48 -8.43 19.93
N GLY A 527 -15.99 -7.60 19.01
CA GLY A 527 -16.59 -6.32 18.61
C GLY A 527 -17.79 -6.44 17.67
N GLY A 528 -18.24 -7.64 17.29
CA GLY A 528 -19.33 -7.86 16.35
C GLY A 528 -18.97 -7.60 14.88
N MET A 529 -17.68 -7.46 14.57
CA MET A 529 -17.16 -7.34 13.22
C MET A 529 -16.76 -8.71 12.66
N MET A 530 -17.27 -9.06 11.49
CA MET A 530 -16.84 -10.24 10.73
C MET A 530 -15.84 -9.84 9.65
N PRO A 531 -14.52 -9.85 9.89
CA PRO A 531 -13.55 -9.58 8.83
C PRO A 531 -13.59 -10.72 7.82
N LYS A 532 -13.85 -10.39 6.55
CA LYS A 532 -13.56 -11.31 5.45
C LYS A 532 -12.03 -11.45 5.33
N LEU A 533 -11.44 -12.39 6.06
CA LEU A 533 -10.01 -12.68 5.97
C LEU A 533 -9.71 -13.45 4.70
N HIS A 534 -8.96 -12.82 3.81
CA HIS A 534 -8.39 -13.48 2.64
C HIS A 534 -6.87 -13.50 2.81
N HIS A 535 -6.34 -14.71 3.03
CA HIS A 535 -4.92 -15.12 3.11
C HIS A 535 -3.96 -14.14 3.83
N VAL A 536 -3.66 -14.42 5.09
CA VAL A 536 -2.54 -13.75 5.77
C VAL A 536 -1.25 -14.53 5.52
N SER A 537 -0.25 -13.88 4.93
CA SER A 537 1.07 -14.45 4.74
C SER A 537 1.85 -14.35 6.05
N CYS A 538 2.02 -15.47 6.75
CA CYS A 538 2.87 -15.55 7.94
C CYS A 538 4.28 -15.96 7.50
N ASP A 539 5.14 -15.01 7.14
CA ASP A 539 6.56 -15.29 6.91
C ASP A 539 7.32 -15.02 8.21
N GLY A 540 7.53 -16.06 9.01
CA GLY A 540 8.24 -15.95 10.29
C GLY A 540 8.65 -17.30 10.84
N THR A 541 9.87 -17.73 10.53
CA THR A 541 10.56 -18.85 11.17
C THR A 541 10.86 -18.49 12.63
N LEU A 542 10.13 -19.04 13.60
CA LEU A 542 10.47 -19.01 15.02
C LEU A 542 10.22 -20.38 15.65
N GLY A 543 11.17 -20.79 16.49
CA GLY A 543 11.44 -22.14 17.03
C GLY A 543 10.24 -23.01 17.43
N SER A 544 10.39 -24.30 17.15
CA SER A 544 9.43 -25.40 17.32
C SER A 544 9.07 -25.76 18.77
N ASP A 545 9.76 -25.22 19.77
CA ASP A 545 9.75 -25.85 21.11
C ASP A 545 8.91 -25.08 22.15
N ASP A 546 8.64 -23.79 21.93
CA ASP A 546 7.85 -22.96 22.87
C ASP A 546 6.34 -22.92 22.53
N THR A 547 5.94 -23.40 21.35
CA THR A 547 4.54 -23.44 20.91
C THR A 547 3.76 -24.57 21.59
N GLN A 548 4.40 -25.72 21.84
CA GLN A 548 3.73 -26.88 22.43
C GLN A 548 3.38 -26.69 23.92
N SER A 549 4.23 -26.01 24.69
CA SER A 549 4.00 -25.79 26.13
C SER A 549 2.89 -24.76 26.41
N VAL A 550 2.67 -23.81 25.50
CA VAL A 550 1.59 -22.81 25.59
C VAL A 550 0.27 -23.38 25.07
N LEU A 551 0.30 -24.25 24.05
CA LEU A 551 -0.88 -24.98 23.56
C LEU A 551 -1.43 -25.96 24.61
N ALA A 552 -0.57 -26.70 25.32
CA ALA A 552 -0.98 -27.61 26.39
C ALA A 552 -1.65 -26.88 27.58
N ASN A 553 -1.17 -25.68 27.92
CA ASN A 553 -1.73 -24.90 29.02
C ASN A 553 -3.03 -24.15 28.67
N LEU A 554 -3.33 -23.94 27.39
CA LEU A 554 -4.58 -23.28 26.94
C LEU A 554 -5.72 -24.25 26.62
N LEU A 555 -5.44 -25.52 26.33
CA LEU A 555 -6.46 -26.56 26.14
C LEU A 555 -7.17 -26.96 27.45
N GLY A 556 -6.69 -26.48 28.60
CA GLY A 556 -7.25 -26.77 29.93
C GLY A 556 -8.38 -25.85 30.42
N SER A 557 -8.70 -24.73 29.74
CA SER A 557 -9.83 -23.88 30.17
C SER A 557 -10.67 -23.35 29.01
N GLY A 558 -11.78 -24.05 28.75
CA GLY A 558 -13.09 -23.48 28.43
C GLY A 558 -13.26 -22.49 27.26
N ALA A 559 -12.31 -22.36 26.33
CA ALA A 559 -12.44 -21.48 25.15
C ALA A 559 -12.92 -22.25 23.92
N MET A 560 -13.95 -21.72 23.23
CA MET A 560 -14.44 -22.21 21.94
C MET A 560 -13.29 -22.53 20.97
N SER A 561 -13.13 -23.79 20.57
CA SER A 561 -12.13 -24.24 19.60
C SER A 561 -12.46 -23.67 18.22
N TYR A 562 -11.61 -22.77 17.69
CA TYR A 562 -11.75 -22.25 16.34
C TYR A 562 -11.20 -23.25 15.32
N PHE A 563 -11.97 -23.53 14.27
CA PHE A 563 -11.61 -24.45 13.20
C PHE A 563 -11.21 -23.68 11.93
N ILE A 564 -9.97 -23.83 11.46
CA ILE A 564 -9.44 -23.14 10.28
C ILE A 564 -9.33 -24.14 9.11
N PRO A 565 -10.12 -23.99 8.03
CA PRO A 565 -10.00 -24.88 6.89
C PRO A 565 -8.66 -24.66 6.13
N PRO A 566 -8.09 -25.70 5.50
CA PRO A 566 -6.88 -25.57 4.69
C PRO A 566 -7.02 -24.61 3.50
N VAL A 567 -5.89 -24.16 2.95
CA VAL A 567 -5.85 -23.33 1.73
C VAL A 567 -6.58 -24.02 0.59
N ASN A 568 -7.39 -23.28 -0.18
CA ASN A 568 -8.18 -23.83 -1.28
C ASN A 568 -9.13 -24.97 -0.87
N TYR A 569 -9.54 -25.00 0.40
CA TYR A 569 -10.54 -25.95 0.86
C TYR A 569 -11.87 -25.77 0.13
N GLY A 570 -12.48 -26.89 -0.26
CA GLY A 570 -13.81 -26.93 -0.85
C GLY A 570 -14.41 -28.32 -0.73
N MET A 571 -15.73 -28.37 -0.60
CA MET A 571 -16.49 -29.62 -0.76
C MET A 571 -16.75 -29.81 -2.25
N ILE A 572 -16.36 -30.97 -2.79
CA ILE A 572 -16.61 -31.34 -4.19
C ILE A 572 -18.00 -31.97 -4.29
N GLU A 573 -18.27 -32.94 -3.42
CA GLU A 573 -19.53 -33.68 -3.25
C GLU A 573 -19.72 -34.05 -1.78
N GLU A 574 -20.86 -34.65 -1.45
CA GLU A 574 -21.13 -35.20 -0.11
C GLU A 574 -20.01 -36.16 0.32
N ASP A 575 -19.37 -35.84 1.46
CA ASP A 575 -18.21 -36.54 2.02
C ASP A 575 -16.97 -36.63 1.11
N LEU A 576 -16.88 -35.79 0.07
CA LEU A 576 -15.71 -35.63 -0.81
C LEU A 576 -15.17 -34.21 -0.75
N TYR A 577 -13.96 -34.05 -0.24
CA TYR A 577 -13.36 -32.74 0.01
C TYR A 577 -12.04 -32.55 -0.75
N ARG A 578 -11.65 -31.29 -0.98
CA ARG A 578 -10.36 -30.92 -1.59
C ARG A 578 -9.67 -29.81 -0.82
N SER A 579 -8.34 -29.72 -0.92
CA SER A 579 -7.58 -28.52 -0.58
C SER A 579 -6.12 -28.55 -1.07
N GLY A 580 -5.35 -27.53 -0.66
CA GLY A 580 -3.89 -27.59 -0.55
C GLY A 580 -3.43 -28.37 0.69
N GLN A 581 -2.14 -28.66 0.77
CA GLN A 581 -1.59 -29.50 1.85
C GLN A 581 -1.88 -28.87 3.22
N PRO A 582 -2.56 -29.59 4.13
CA PRO A 582 -2.87 -29.06 5.46
C PRO A 582 -1.62 -28.81 6.32
N ASN A 583 -1.76 -27.88 7.26
CA ASN A 583 -0.78 -27.65 8.32
C ASN A 583 -1.44 -27.76 9.71
N GLU A 584 -0.64 -27.63 10.77
CA GLU A 584 -1.07 -27.80 12.17
C GLU A 584 -2.28 -26.93 12.55
N LEU A 585 -2.41 -25.73 11.96
CA LEU A 585 -3.56 -24.85 12.21
C LEU A 585 -4.88 -25.43 11.69
N ASN A 586 -4.81 -26.36 10.74
CA ASN A 586 -5.96 -26.98 10.10
C ASN A 586 -6.38 -28.31 10.72
N PHE A 587 -5.52 -28.95 11.49
CA PHE A 587 -5.78 -30.30 12.02
C PHE A 587 -7.07 -30.37 12.87
N PRO A 588 -7.35 -29.42 13.78
CA PRO A 588 -8.62 -29.46 14.52
C PRO A 588 -9.86 -29.39 13.61
N PHE A 589 -9.76 -28.70 12.47
CA PHE A 589 -10.85 -28.64 11.49
C PHE A 589 -11.02 -29.98 10.77
N LEU A 590 -9.90 -30.63 10.39
CA LEU A 590 -9.91 -31.91 9.70
C LEU A 590 -10.38 -33.07 10.60
N GLU A 591 -10.08 -33.03 11.89
CA GLU A 591 -10.60 -33.98 12.88
C GLU A 591 -12.13 -34.05 12.85
N ARG A 592 -12.80 -32.91 12.62
CA ARG A 592 -14.27 -32.86 12.55
C ARG A 592 -14.84 -33.53 11.30
N LEU A 593 -14.04 -33.68 10.25
CA LEU A 593 -14.47 -34.36 9.03
C LEU A 593 -14.43 -35.89 9.18
N ASN A 594 -13.76 -36.43 10.22
CA ASN A 594 -13.58 -37.87 10.44
C ASN A 594 -13.16 -38.59 9.16
N LEU A 595 -12.12 -38.06 8.50
CA LEU A 595 -11.65 -38.56 7.22
C LEU A 595 -11.18 -40.00 7.36
N ARG A 596 -11.52 -40.83 6.38
CA ARG A 596 -11.03 -42.20 6.28
C ARG A 596 -9.84 -42.32 5.36
N THR A 597 -9.86 -41.59 4.24
CA THR A 597 -8.86 -41.71 3.18
C THR A 597 -8.42 -40.33 2.68
N ILE A 598 -7.12 -40.15 2.49
CA ILE A 598 -6.54 -38.96 1.84
C ILE A 598 -5.77 -39.38 0.60
N ILE A 599 -6.12 -38.80 -0.56
CA ILE A 599 -5.35 -38.91 -1.80
C ILE A 599 -4.38 -37.74 -1.88
N TYR A 600 -3.07 -38.05 -1.90
CA TYR A 600 -2.02 -37.05 -1.99
C TYR A 600 -1.34 -37.07 -3.38
N LEU A 601 -1.49 -35.97 -4.11
CA LEU A 601 -1.12 -35.84 -5.52
C LEU A 601 0.19 -35.08 -5.77
N ALA A 602 0.85 -34.56 -4.73
CA ALA A 602 2.08 -33.78 -4.90
C ALA A 602 3.30 -34.66 -5.17
N LEU A 603 4.29 -34.14 -5.94
CA LEU A 603 5.51 -34.90 -6.29
C LEU A 603 6.39 -35.15 -5.07
N GLU A 604 6.48 -34.16 -4.18
CA GLU A 604 7.30 -34.23 -2.97
C GLU A 604 6.55 -34.92 -1.86
N GLU A 605 7.28 -35.56 -0.95
CA GLU A 605 6.70 -36.22 0.21
C GLU A 605 5.90 -35.24 1.08
N PRO A 606 4.82 -35.70 1.74
CA PRO A 606 4.06 -34.86 2.66
C PRO A 606 4.93 -34.37 3.82
N ASN A 607 4.60 -33.20 4.37
CA ASN A 607 5.34 -32.65 5.50
C ASN A 607 5.26 -33.59 6.73
N PRO A 608 6.32 -33.68 7.57
CA PRO A 608 6.35 -34.63 8.67
C PRO A 608 5.18 -34.48 9.64
N GLN A 609 4.76 -33.25 9.96
CA GLN A 609 3.66 -33.02 10.91
C GLN A 609 2.31 -33.49 10.36
N PHE A 610 2.09 -33.41 9.06
CA PHE A 610 0.90 -33.92 8.39
C PHE A 610 0.94 -35.45 8.32
N GLN A 611 2.12 -36.05 8.13
CA GLN A 611 2.25 -37.51 8.24
C GLN A 611 1.91 -37.98 9.66
N SER A 612 2.45 -37.34 10.69
CA SER A 612 2.11 -37.66 12.09
C SER A 612 0.61 -37.51 12.38
N PHE A 613 -0.02 -36.43 11.91
CA PHE A 613 -1.47 -36.25 12.05
C PHE A 613 -2.29 -37.37 11.37
N VAL A 614 -1.91 -37.78 10.16
CA VAL A 614 -2.56 -38.86 9.42
C VAL A 614 -2.41 -40.19 10.17
N GLU A 615 -1.24 -40.47 10.72
CA GLU A 615 -0.98 -41.67 11.52
C GLU A 615 -1.78 -41.65 12.83
N GLU A 616 -1.80 -40.52 13.54
CA GLU A 616 -2.55 -40.33 14.79
C GLU A 616 -4.06 -40.49 14.63
N GLN A 617 -4.61 -40.05 13.49
CA GLN A 617 -6.03 -40.15 13.17
C GLN A 617 -6.39 -41.46 12.44
N GLU A 618 -5.45 -42.39 12.28
CA GLU A 618 -5.64 -43.68 11.58
C GLU A 618 -6.18 -43.52 10.14
N ILE A 619 -5.78 -42.45 9.46
CA ILE A 619 -6.25 -42.11 8.12
C ILE A 619 -5.41 -42.86 7.07
N GLN A 620 -6.07 -43.50 6.10
CA GLN A 620 -5.38 -44.14 4.98
C GLN A 620 -4.84 -43.08 3.99
N LEU A 621 -3.52 -42.89 3.97
CA LEU A 621 -2.87 -41.98 3.02
C LEU A 621 -2.42 -42.70 1.75
N VAL A 622 -2.99 -42.31 0.61
CA VAL A 622 -2.67 -42.84 -0.71
C VAL A 622 -1.80 -41.85 -1.48
N PHE A 623 -0.49 -42.13 -1.54
CA PHE A 623 0.49 -41.29 -2.22
C PHE A 623 0.57 -41.63 -3.72
N LEU A 624 -0.05 -40.81 -4.56
CA LEU A 624 -0.09 -41.00 -6.02
C LEU A 624 0.84 -40.07 -6.80
N GLY A 625 1.31 -38.98 -6.18
CA GLY A 625 2.12 -37.98 -6.84
C GLY A 625 3.59 -38.35 -7.06
N GLY A 626 4.19 -39.24 -6.26
CA GLY A 626 5.61 -39.62 -6.39
C GLY A 626 5.90 -41.10 -6.71
N ASN A 627 4.89 -41.97 -6.66
CA ASN A 627 5.08 -43.43 -6.62
C ASN A 627 5.05 -44.15 -7.98
N THR A 628 4.66 -43.49 -9.08
CA THR A 628 4.70 -44.12 -10.41
C THR A 628 6.04 -43.82 -11.11
N ARG A 629 6.69 -44.85 -11.69
CA ARG A 629 7.97 -44.72 -12.43
C ARG A 629 7.97 -43.62 -13.50
N MET A 630 6.78 -43.25 -13.99
CA MET A 630 6.57 -42.22 -15.01
C MET A 630 6.50 -40.80 -14.42
N GLU A 631 5.96 -40.64 -13.21
CA GLU A 631 5.73 -39.34 -12.58
C GLU A 631 6.99 -38.79 -11.91
N SER A 632 7.90 -39.65 -11.41
CA SER A 632 9.19 -39.24 -10.83
C SER A 632 10.13 -38.53 -11.82
N ARG A 633 9.86 -38.60 -13.13
CA ARG A 633 10.62 -37.89 -14.19
C ARG A 633 9.92 -36.63 -14.70
N ARG A 634 8.67 -36.38 -14.30
CA ARG A 634 7.89 -35.20 -14.71
C ARG A 634 8.24 -34.00 -13.86
N LYS A 635 8.11 -32.81 -14.44
CA LYS A 635 8.40 -31.55 -13.75
C LYS A 635 7.16 -31.10 -12.98
N ALA A 636 7.36 -30.36 -11.88
CA ALA A 636 6.26 -29.88 -11.02
C ALA A 636 5.20 -29.04 -11.76
N TRP A 637 5.54 -28.49 -12.94
CA TRP A 637 4.60 -27.71 -13.75
C TRP A 637 3.80 -28.51 -14.79
N GLU A 638 4.18 -29.76 -15.07
CA GLU A 638 3.49 -30.62 -16.03
C GLU A 638 2.20 -31.20 -15.42
N PRO A 639 1.16 -31.44 -16.24
CA PRO A 639 -0.07 -32.09 -15.79
C PRO A 639 0.21 -33.51 -15.27
N LEU A 640 -0.70 -34.03 -14.45
CA LEU A 640 -0.64 -35.42 -13.98
C LEU A 640 -0.66 -36.40 -15.17
N SER A 641 -0.07 -37.57 -14.98
CA SER A 641 -0.24 -38.66 -15.94
C SER A 641 -1.69 -39.16 -15.95
N GLU A 642 -2.16 -39.63 -17.09
CA GLU A 642 -3.49 -40.23 -17.22
C GLU A 642 -3.66 -41.43 -16.27
N GLU A 643 -2.63 -42.27 -16.14
CA GLU A 643 -2.57 -43.37 -15.18
C GLU A 643 -2.80 -42.90 -13.73
N THR A 644 -2.18 -41.79 -13.33
CA THR A 644 -2.35 -41.21 -11.99
C THR A 644 -3.78 -40.69 -11.78
N VAL A 645 -4.38 -40.10 -12.80
CA VAL A 645 -5.77 -39.60 -12.74
C VAL A 645 -6.75 -40.76 -12.67
N LEU A 646 -6.56 -41.82 -13.47
CA LEU A 646 -7.36 -43.04 -13.41
C LEU A 646 -7.27 -43.70 -12.02
N ALA A 647 -6.05 -43.86 -11.48
CA ALA A 647 -5.86 -44.43 -10.14
C ALA A 647 -6.53 -43.58 -9.05
N ALA A 648 -6.50 -42.24 -9.18
CA ALA A 648 -7.22 -41.37 -8.24
C ALA A 648 -8.74 -41.53 -8.37
N LEU A 649 -9.27 -41.62 -9.60
CA LEU A 649 -10.69 -41.80 -9.86
C LEU A 649 -11.19 -43.17 -9.37
N ASP A 650 -10.43 -44.25 -9.53
CA ASP A 650 -10.79 -45.56 -9.00
C ASP A 650 -11.02 -45.53 -7.49
N ILE A 651 -10.19 -44.79 -6.75
CA ILE A 651 -10.33 -44.61 -5.30
C ILE A 651 -11.54 -43.72 -4.97
N ILE A 652 -11.75 -42.64 -5.72
CA ILE A 652 -12.89 -41.71 -5.53
C ILE A 652 -14.22 -42.40 -5.83
N LEU A 653 -14.26 -43.32 -6.80
CA LEU A 653 -15.47 -44.04 -7.19
C LEU A 653 -15.80 -45.21 -6.26
N ASP A 654 -14.90 -45.61 -5.36
CA ASP A 654 -15.20 -46.61 -4.34
C ASP A 654 -15.72 -45.95 -3.06
N ARG A 655 -17.00 -46.21 -2.76
CA ARG A 655 -17.71 -45.73 -1.58
C ARG A 655 -17.07 -46.18 -0.26
N SER A 656 -16.31 -47.28 -0.27
CA SER A 656 -15.65 -47.78 0.93
C SER A 656 -14.60 -46.81 1.50
N ASN A 657 -14.09 -45.89 0.68
CA ASN A 657 -13.02 -44.96 1.05
C ASN A 657 -13.50 -43.67 1.74
N TYR A 658 -14.82 -43.47 1.89
CA TYR A 658 -15.42 -42.23 2.40
C TYR A 658 -15.50 -42.18 3.93
N PRO A 659 -15.40 -40.98 4.56
CA PRO A 659 -15.19 -39.66 3.96
C PRO A 659 -13.78 -39.46 3.36
N LEU A 660 -13.72 -38.87 2.17
CA LEU A 660 -12.51 -38.84 1.32
C LEU A 660 -12.01 -37.40 1.10
N TYR A 661 -10.69 -37.25 1.06
CA TYR A 661 -10.03 -35.97 0.89
C TYR A 661 -8.97 -35.99 -0.21
N ILE A 662 -8.92 -34.98 -1.08
CA ILE A 662 -7.94 -34.87 -2.16
C ILE A 662 -7.05 -33.65 -1.94
N THR A 663 -5.73 -33.85 -1.92
CA THR A 663 -4.79 -32.74 -1.69
C THR A 663 -3.53 -32.80 -2.55
N CYS A 664 -3.00 -31.63 -2.86
CA CYS A 664 -1.64 -31.41 -3.38
C CYS A 664 -1.06 -30.18 -2.68
N HIS A 665 0.19 -29.76 -2.94
CA HIS A 665 0.80 -28.64 -2.18
C HIS A 665 -0.11 -27.40 -2.03
N LEU A 666 -0.72 -26.92 -3.12
CA LEU A 666 -1.59 -25.73 -3.09
C LEU A 666 -3.06 -26.02 -3.40
N GLY A 667 -3.43 -27.26 -3.73
CA GLY A 667 -4.80 -27.63 -4.08
C GLY A 667 -5.32 -27.00 -5.36
N ARG A 668 -4.42 -26.60 -6.26
CA ARG A 668 -4.71 -25.87 -7.51
C ARG A 668 -4.73 -26.83 -8.69
N ASP A 669 -3.56 -27.05 -9.28
CA ASP A 669 -3.37 -27.68 -10.58
C ASP A 669 -3.67 -29.18 -10.55
N ARG A 670 -2.93 -29.94 -9.75
CA ARG A 670 -3.05 -31.42 -9.70
C ARG A 670 -4.41 -31.88 -9.18
N THR A 671 -4.83 -31.33 -8.04
CA THR A 671 -6.17 -31.56 -7.48
C THR A 671 -7.25 -31.07 -8.44
N GLY A 672 -7.05 -29.92 -9.10
CA GLY A 672 -8.00 -29.38 -10.08
C GLY A 672 -8.15 -30.25 -11.32
N ALA A 673 -7.06 -30.86 -11.81
CA ALA A 673 -7.11 -31.77 -12.95
C ALA A 673 -7.93 -33.04 -12.64
N VAL A 674 -7.70 -33.66 -11.48
CA VAL A 674 -8.49 -34.83 -11.04
C VAL A 674 -9.96 -34.47 -10.87
N VAL A 675 -10.26 -33.36 -10.19
CA VAL A 675 -11.66 -32.90 -10.01
C VAL A 675 -12.31 -32.55 -11.35
N GLY A 676 -11.57 -31.94 -12.29
CA GLY A 676 -12.09 -31.65 -13.62
C GLY A 676 -12.46 -32.90 -14.41
N CYS A 677 -11.62 -33.95 -14.33
CA CYS A 677 -11.92 -35.25 -14.95
C CYS A 677 -13.11 -35.93 -14.27
N LEU A 678 -13.22 -35.83 -12.94
CA LEU A 678 -14.41 -36.28 -12.21
C LEU A 678 -15.69 -35.59 -12.69
N ARG A 679 -15.66 -34.26 -12.89
CA ARG A 679 -16.82 -33.52 -13.42
C ARG A 679 -17.19 -33.96 -14.84
N LYS A 680 -16.22 -34.38 -15.67
CA LYS A 680 -16.52 -34.98 -16.99
C LYS A 680 -17.31 -36.28 -16.85
N ILE A 681 -16.95 -37.15 -15.92
CA ILE A 681 -17.70 -38.40 -15.65
C ILE A 681 -19.12 -38.08 -15.17
N GLN A 682 -19.29 -37.00 -14.39
CA GLN A 682 -20.60 -36.51 -13.96
C GLN A 682 -21.42 -35.83 -15.09
N GLY A 683 -20.90 -35.74 -16.31
CA GLY A 683 -21.60 -35.16 -17.45
C GLY A 683 -21.69 -33.63 -17.44
N TRP A 684 -20.81 -32.93 -16.71
CA TRP A 684 -20.81 -31.47 -16.69
C TRP A 684 -20.37 -30.88 -18.04
N HIS A 685 -20.92 -29.72 -18.41
CA HIS A 685 -20.44 -28.97 -19.57
C HIS A 685 -19.00 -28.46 -19.36
N LEU A 686 -18.17 -28.57 -20.39
CA LEU A 686 -16.75 -28.22 -20.32
C LEU A 686 -16.50 -26.78 -19.85
N SER A 687 -17.37 -25.83 -20.21
CA SER A 687 -17.30 -24.44 -19.73
C SER A 687 -17.41 -24.34 -18.21
N SER A 688 -18.35 -25.08 -17.60
CA SER A 688 -18.54 -25.14 -16.14
C SER A 688 -17.37 -25.83 -15.44
N ILE A 689 -16.80 -26.88 -16.06
CA ILE A 689 -15.62 -27.57 -15.54
C ILE A 689 -14.42 -26.61 -15.50
N PHE A 690 -14.20 -25.87 -16.59
CA PHE A 690 -13.12 -24.87 -16.64
C PHE A 690 -13.36 -23.72 -15.66
N GLU A 691 -14.59 -23.28 -15.47
CA GLU A 691 -14.90 -22.24 -14.49
C GLU A 691 -14.59 -22.72 -13.05
N GLU A 692 -14.95 -23.95 -12.69
CA GLU A 692 -14.58 -24.54 -11.39
C GLU A 692 -13.07 -24.65 -11.25
N TYR A 693 -12.36 -25.19 -12.26
CA TYR A 693 -10.90 -25.26 -12.26
C TYR A 693 -10.24 -23.89 -12.07
N ARG A 694 -10.66 -22.89 -12.85
CA ARG A 694 -10.12 -21.51 -12.80
C ARG A 694 -10.36 -20.86 -11.45
N ARG A 695 -11.51 -21.12 -10.82
CA ARG A 695 -11.83 -20.59 -9.48
C ARG A 695 -10.82 -21.06 -8.42
N PHE A 696 -10.36 -22.30 -8.49
CA PHE A 696 -9.36 -22.83 -7.56
C PHE A 696 -7.91 -22.53 -7.98
N ALA A 697 -7.61 -22.46 -9.27
CA ALA A 697 -6.26 -22.14 -9.77
C ALA A 697 -5.91 -20.65 -9.63
N GLY A 698 -6.91 -19.76 -9.70
CA GLY A 698 -6.77 -18.31 -9.58
C GLY A 698 -5.91 -17.72 -10.71
N SER A 699 -5.01 -16.79 -10.38
CA SER A 699 -4.11 -16.17 -11.37
C SER A 699 -3.02 -17.09 -11.95
N LYS A 700 -2.95 -18.34 -11.49
CA LYS A 700 -1.96 -19.34 -11.94
C LYS A 700 -2.58 -20.47 -12.79
N VAL A 701 -3.71 -20.20 -13.46
CA VAL A 701 -4.35 -21.13 -14.41
C VAL A 701 -3.34 -21.59 -15.46
N ARG A 702 -3.33 -22.89 -15.75
CA ARG A 702 -2.48 -23.49 -16.77
C ARG A 702 -3.33 -24.06 -17.89
N LEU A 703 -3.09 -23.57 -19.10
CA LEU A 703 -3.79 -24.05 -20.30
C LEU A 703 -3.56 -25.56 -20.52
N GLN A 704 -2.39 -26.09 -20.15
CA GLN A 704 -2.12 -27.52 -20.28
C GLN A 704 -3.05 -28.40 -19.43
N ASN A 705 -3.51 -27.92 -18.27
CA ASN A 705 -4.48 -28.66 -17.46
C ASN A 705 -5.88 -28.59 -18.06
N GLU A 706 -6.27 -27.44 -18.63
CA GLU A 706 -7.56 -27.32 -19.35
C GLU A 706 -7.59 -28.25 -20.57
N GLN A 707 -6.51 -28.27 -21.36
CA GLN A 707 -6.36 -29.19 -22.48
C GLN A 707 -6.38 -30.65 -22.04
N PHE A 708 -5.71 -30.99 -20.93
CA PHE A 708 -5.75 -32.34 -20.39
C PHE A 708 -7.17 -32.74 -19.98
N ILE A 709 -7.90 -31.89 -19.26
CA ILE A 709 -9.29 -32.14 -18.88
C ILE A 709 -10.16 -32.32 -20.13
N GLU A 710 -10.04 -31.43 -21.12
CA GLU A 710 -10.79 -31.50 -22.38
C GLU A 710 -10.60 -32.83 -23.09
N LEU A 711 -9.34 -33.27 -23.23
CA LEU A 711 -8.96 -34.46 -23.99
C LEU A 711 -9.05 -35.77 -23.20
N PHE A 712 -9.26 -35.73 -21.89
CA PHE A 712 -9.34 -36.93 -21.05
C PHE A 712 -10.47 -37.86 -21.51
N ASP A 713 -10.15 -39.12 -21.80
CA ASP A 713 -11.12 -40.11 -22.26
C ASP A 713 -11.85 -40.74 -21.07
N THR A 714 -13.16 -40.48 -20.97
CA THR A 714 -14.00 -41.00 -19.88
C THR A 714 -14.26 -42.49 -20.00
N ASP A 715 -14.13 -43.07 -21.19
CA ASP A 715 -14.42 -44.50 -21.42
C ASP A 715 -13.35 -45.41 -20.79
N LEU A 716 -12.21 -44.85 -20.40
CA LEU A 716 -11.16 -45.52 -19.65
C LEU A 716 -11.52 -45.78 -18.17
N VAL A 717 -12.54 -45.09 -17.65
CA VAL A 717 -12.92 -45.16 -16.24
C VAL A 717 -13.96 -46.26 -16.04
N THR A 718 -13.63 -47.27 -15.24
CA THR A 718 -14.58 -48.35 -14.93
C THR A 718 -15.46 -47.96 -13.75
N ILE A 719 -16.76 -47.79 -13.98
CA ILE A 719 -17.70 -47.46 -12.91
C ILE A 719 -18.00 -48.72 -12.08
N PRO A 720 -17.78 -48.71 -10.75
CA PRO A 720 -18.03 -49.87 -9.92
C PRO A 720 -19.53 -50.16 -9.79
N VAL A 721 -19.88 -51.42 -9.46
CA VAL A 721 -21.27 -51.88 -9.30
C VAL A 721 -22.07 -51.06 -8.26
N ASN A 722 -21.39 -50.48 -7.28
CA ASN A 722 -21.99 -49.67 -6.23
C ASN A 722 -21.26 -48.33 -6.07
N PRO A 723 -21.47 -47.37 -6.99
CA PRO A 723 -20.79 -46.07 -6.93
C PRO A 723 -21.40 -45.18 -5.83
N PRO A 724 -20.73 -44.08 -5.45
CA PRO A 724 -21.24 -43.11 -4.49
C PRO A 724 -22.62 -42.57 -4.88
N SER A 725 -23.44 -42.24 -3.87
CA SER A 725 -24.83 -41.81 -4.05
C SER A 725 -24.98 -40.60 -4.96
N TRP A 726 -24.02 -39.67 -4.91
CA TRP A 726 -24.00 -38.48 -5.75
C TRP A 726 -23.78 -38.81 -7.23
N LEU A 727 -23.05 -39.87 -7.57
CA LEU A 727 -22.79 -40.23 -8.98
C LEU A 727 -23.99 -40.93 -9.63
N ARG A 728 -24.79 -41.69 -8.87
CA ARG A 728 -26.00 -42.37 -9.39
C ARG A 728 -27.05 -41.43 -9.98
N LYS A 729 -26.97 -40.13 -9.69
CA LYS A 729 -27.87 -39.11 -10.25
C LYS A 729 -27.47 -38.67 -11.67
N HIS A 730 -26.25 -38.99 -12.08
CA HIS A 730 -25.62 -38.55 -13.32
C HIS A 730 -25.37 -39.69 -14.32
N LEU A 731 -25.53 -40.94 -13.88
CA LEU A 731 -25.59 -42.15 -14.70
C LEU A 731 -27.05 -42.45 -15.03
#